data_AF-A0A4Q1AZB4-F1
#
_entry.id   AF-A0A4Q1AZB4-F1
#
_cell.length_a   1.000
_cell.length_b   1.000
_cell.length_c   1.000
_cell.angle_alpha   90.00
_cell.angle_beta   90.00
_cell.angle_gamma   90.00
#
_symmetry.space_group_name_H-M   'P 1'
#
loop_
_entity.id
_entity.type
_entity.pdbx_description
1 polymer ?
#
loop_
_entity_poly.entity_id
_entity_poly.type
_entity_poly.pdbx_seq_one_letter_code
_entity_poly.pdbx_strand_id
1 'polypeptide(L)'
;MNKWINTTINEVRLKGLKKILKNVVTLSEQYADLSDEALQNKTVEFRKRLGQGETLDQLMPEAYAVCREASRRVLGMYPKEVQILGAIVMHQGNIAEMQTGEGKTLTATMPMYLNGLKGIGNFLVTTNDYLAKRDYLEMKPLYEFLGLTVNLGFVDEPNYDYKPGEKKALYEADIVYTTNGILGFDYLIDNLADHIKGKFLSPLKYALIDEIDSIILDAAQTPLVISGVPRVQSNLYLNAKEFIDTLGEEDYDFEEDEKEIFLTEKGIKKGEHYFNLSMMHQKRYFDIVRMLNLALRAKFLFESNVDYYAKDGEVVLIDRTTGRLLTGTKLQSGLHQAIEAREGVKLSTDLSAMATITFQNLFMQFDNFSGMSATAKLGEREFSDLYSKVVIQIPTDKPVIRQDLEDKVFIDQDSKNIAILEHVLEVHETGRPILLITRTADAAEYFSEFLFQQNIPNNLLIAQNVAKEAQMIKEAGQLGAVTVATSMAGRGTDIKLDAPSLALGGLYVIVNEHMENSRVDRQLRGRSGRQGDPGTSQIYISLEDYLVKKWGQDRLIDRRETLLENKARFEQSKILHKRIATIVKKAQVVSEENAMIARQMSNEFEKSISIQRLHVYQERDRILQSTDFKQFKFRKIAEEVFTSFVENAEKLDETILMGYVYKNISFQYDEPFDDNVLLSKQATVAFLMDLFEKQLIENKSIINHEAMYKEYLQKAILKAVDTAWIKQVDQLTQLKSAVGNRNGHRNVVSEYHKVALESYEGMSHNIYERIVRNICLSIISFDHKGNMIVHFP
;
A
#
# COMPACT_ATOMS: atom_id res chain seq x y z
N MET A 1 18.53 -23.43 -20.30
CA MET A 1 18.02 -24.51 -19.42
C MET A 1 16.75 -24.07 -18.66
N ASN A 2 16.74 -22.91 -17.98
CA ASN A 2 15.58 -22.44 -17.19
C ASN A 2 14.29 -22.15 -17.98
N LYS A 3 14.36 -21.61 -19.20
CA LYS A 3 13.15 -21.30 -20.00
C LYS A 3 12.34 -22.55 -20.35
N TRP A 4 13.01 -23.63 -20.78
CA TRP A 4 12.37 -24.89 -21.13
C TRP A 4 11.70 -25.54 -19.92
N ILE A 5 12.37 -25.55 -18.76
CA ILE A 5 11.79 -26.08 -17.50
C ILE A 5 10.54 -25.29 -17.10
N ASN A 6 10.59 -23.96 -17.15
CA ASN A 6 9.45 -23.11 -16.82
C ASN A 6 8.26 -23.34 -17.76
N THR A 7 8.51 -23.50 -19.07
CA THR A 7 7.47 -23.84 -20.05
C THR A 7 6.83 -25.18 -19.73
N THR A 8 7.65 -26.23 -19.51
CA THR A 8 7.16 -27.58 -19.19
C THR A 8 6.32 -27.60 -17.91
N ILE A 9 6.76 -26.89 -16.86
CA ILE A 9 5.99 -26.76 -15.60
C ILE A 9 4.63 -26.09 -15.87
N ASN A 10 4.61 -25.02 -16.67
CA ASN A 10 3.37 -24.33 -17.01
C ASN A 10 2.41 -25.22 -17.82
N GLU A 11 2.92 -25.99 -18.79
CA GLU A 11 2.14 -26.94 -19.58
C GLU A 11 1.51 -28.04 -18.72
N VAL A 12 2.25 -28.58 -17.75
CA VAL A 12 1.73 -29.57 -16.79
C VAL A 12 0.61 -28.98 -15.95
N ARG A 13 0.79 -27.76 -15.43
CA ARG A 13 -0.25 -27.04 -14.67
C ARG A 13 -1.50 -26.83 -15.53
N LEU A 14 -1.35 -26.35 -16.76
CA LEU A 14 -2.45 -26.13 -17.70
C LEU A 14 -3.21 -27.41 -18.05
N LYS A 15 -2.53 -28.57 -18.13
CA LYS A 15 -3.17 -29.85 -18.46
C LYS A 15 -4.27 -30.24 -17.47
N GLY A 16 -4.05 -29.99 -16.16
CA GLY A 16 -5.07 -30.21 -15.13
C GLY A 16 -6.29 -29.30 -15.34
N LEU A 17 -6.04 -28.03 -15.64
CA LEU A 17 -7.07 -27.01 -15.85
C LEU A 17 -7.90 -27.25 -17.11
N LYS A 18 -7.31 -27.78 -18.18
CA LYS A 18 -8.01 -28.12 -19.43
C LYS A 18 -9.12 -29.15 -19.24
N LYS A 19 -9.00 -30.06 -18.26
CA LYS A 19 -10.06 -31.02 -17.93
C LYS A 19 -11.29 -30.31 -17.37
N ILE A 20 -11.07 -29.35 -16.47
CA ILE A 20 -12.12 -28.52 -15.88
C ILE A 20 -12.75 -27.62 -16.94
N LEU A 21 -11.93 -26.95 -17.75
CA LEU A 21 -12.36 -26.12 -18.86
C LEU A 21 -13.34 -26.87 -19.77
N LYS A 22 -13.00 -28.12 -20.14
CA LYS A 22 -13.87 -28.93 -21.00
C LYS A 22 -15.27 -29.12 -20.38
N ASN A 23 -15.34 -29.38 -19.07
CA ASN A 23 -16.62 -29.50 -18.37
C ASN A 23 -17.42 -28.19 -18.41
N VAL A 24 -16.79 -27.04 -18.17
CA VAL A 24 -17.44 -25.72 -18.27
C VAL A 24 -17.98 -25.49 -19.68
N VAL A 25 -17.19 -25.79 -20.70
CA VAL A 25 -17.59 -25.59 -22.12
C VAL A 25 -18.79 -26.47 -22.47
N THR A 26 -18.76 -27.76 -22.12
CA THR A 26 -19.88 -28.68 -22.36
C THR A 26 -21.15 -28.24 -21.63
N LEU A 27 -21.05 -27.76 -20.39
CA LEU A 27 -22.21 -27.21 -19.67
C LEU A 27 -22.69 -25.89 -20.28
N SER A 28 -21.79 -25.07 -20.83
CA SER A 28 -22.15 -23.81 -21.50
C SER A 28 -23.07 -24.07 -22.70
N GLU A 29 -22.79 -25.12 -23.47
CA GLU A 29 -23.64 -25.53 -24.61
C GLU A 29 -25.04 -25.95 -24.15
N GLN A 30 -25.14 -26.66 -23.03
CA GLN A 30 -26.43 -27.08 -22.46
C GLN A 30 -27.21 -25.89 -21.89
N TYR A 31 -26.51 -24.94 -21.26
CA TYR A 31 -27.14 -23.79 -20.62
C TYR A 31 -27.54 -22.69 -21.60
N ALA A 32 -27.01 -22.73 -22.84
CA ALA A 32 -27.46 -21.86 -23.93
C ALA A 32 -28.96 -22.00 -24.22
N ASP A 33 -29.53 -23.20 -24.02
CA ASP A 33 -30.94 -23.50 -24.27
C ASP A 33 -31.88 -23.09 -23.11
N LEU A 34 -31.34 -22.67 -21.95
CA LEU A 34 -32.15 -22.24 -20.81
C LEU A 34 -32.84 -20.90 -21.07
N SER A 35 -34.04 -20.70 -20.53
CA SER A 35 -34.64 -19.36 -20.45
C SER A 35 -33.87 -18.47 -19.47
N ASP A 36 -34.06 -17.15 -19.56
CA ASP A 36 -33.44 -16.21 -18.62
C ASP A 36 -33.85 -16.53 -17.18
N GLU A 37 -35.14 -16.76 -16.92
CA GLU A 37 -35.63 -17.13 -15.59
C GLU A 37 -34.98 -18.43 -15.06
N ALA A 38 -34.81 -19.44 -15.90
CA ALA A 38 -34.15 -20.68 -15.51
C ALA A 38 -32.67 -20.46 -15.20
N LEU A 39 -31.99 -19.58 -15.95
CA LEU A 39 -30.60 -19.22 -15.74
C LEU A 39 -30.41 -18.43 -14.43
N GLN A 40 -31.32 -17.51 -14.12
CA GLN A 40 -31.33 -16.78 -12.85
C GLN A 40 -31.61 -17.69 -11.66
N ASN A 41 -32.53 -18.64 -11.81
CA ASN A 41 -32.88 -19.59 -10.75
C ASN A 41 -31.72 -20.53 -10.39
N LYS A 42 -30.70 -20.68 -11.25
CA LYS A 42 -29.47 -21.41 -10.90
C LYS A 42 -28.75 -20.82 -9.70
N THR A 43 -28.77 -19.50 -9.52
CA THR A 43 -28.17 -18.87 -8.33
C THR A 43 -28.85 -19.34 -7.05
N VAL A 44 -30.18 -19.46 -7.05
CA VAL A 44 -30.97 -19.95 -5.91
C VAL A 44 -30.65 -21.43 -5.65
N GLU A 45 -30.56 -22.24 -6.70
CA GLU A 45 -30.15 -23.65 -6.63
C GLU A 45 -28.76 -23.80 -6.01
N PHE A 46 -27.78 -23.04 -6.48
CA PHE A 46 -26.40 -23.10 -5.99
C PHE A 46 -26.29 -22.65 -4.54
N ARG A 47 -26.97 -21.57 -4.14
CA ARG A 47 -27.01 -21.13 -2.73
C ARG A 47 -27.61 -22.20 -1.81
N LYS A 48 -28.66 -22.89 -2.25
CA LYS A 48 -29.25 -24.02 -1.50
C LYS A 48 -28.28 -25.19 -1.37
N ARG A 49 -27.60 -25.57 -2.46
CA ARG A 49 -26.60 -26.64 -2.50
C ARG A 49 -25.39 -26.34 -1.59
N LEU A 50 -24.92 -25.09 -1.59
CA LEU A 50 -23.90 -24.62 -0.63
C LEU A 50 -24.37 -24.75 0.82
N GLY A 51 -25.62 -24.36 1.11
CA GLY A 51 -26.20 -24.52 2.45
C GLY A 51 -26.35 -25.99 2.89
N GLN A 52 -26.33 -26.93 1.95
CA GLN A 52 -26.36 -28.39 2.19
C GLN A 52 -24.96 -29.00 2.33
N GLY A 53 -23.89 -28.20 2.17
CA GLY A 53 -22.50 -28.63 2.36
C GLY A 53 -21.71 -28.92 1.08
N GLU A 54 -22.26 -28.66 -0.10
CA GLU A 54 -21.50 -28.72 -1.35
C GLU A 54 -20.40 -27.64 -1.38
N THR A 55 -19.24 -27.92 -1.98
CA THR A 55 -18.13 -26.96 -2.03
C THR A 55 -18.18 -26.08 -3.28
N LEU A 56 -17.52 -24.92 -3.24
CA LEU A 56 -17.38 -24.06 -4.42
C LEU A 56 -16.65 -24.77 -5.57
N ASP A 57 -15.66 -25.62 -5.27
CA ASP A 57 -14.92 -26.37 -6.29
C ASP A 57 -15.84 -27.31 -7.09
N GLN A 58 -16.83 -27.91 -6.42
CA GLN A 58 -17.81 -28.81 -7.03
C GLN A 58 -18.81 -28.03 -7.91
N LEU A 59 -19.24 -26.85 -7.44
CA LEU A 59 -20.18 -25.98 -8.16
C LEU A 59 -19.57 -25.17 -9.30
N MET A 60 -18.27 -24.89 -9.22
CA MET A 60 -17.58 -23.98 -10.13
C MET A 60 -17.83 -24.29 -11.62
N PRO A 61 -17.82 -25.55 -12.12
CA PRO A 61 -18.07 -25.80 -13.53
C PRO A 61 -19.44 -25.30 -14.01
N GLU A 62 -20.48 -25.55 -13.20
CA GLU A 62 -21.86 -25.13 -13.49
C GLU A 62 -22.02 -23.62 -13.32
N ALA A 63 -21.48 -23.06 -12.24
CA ALA A 63 -21.55 -21.62 -11.97
C ALA A 63 -20.84 -20.81 -13.07
N TYR A 64 -19.69 -21.28 -13.57
CA TYR A 64 -18.97 -20.61 -14.65
C TYR A 64 -19.72 -20.72 -15.97
N ALA A 65 -20.35 -21.86 -16.28
CA ALA A 65 -21.19 -22.00 -17.46
C ALA A 65 -22.40 -21.04 -17.42
N VAL A 66 -23.05 -20.92 -16.26
CA VAL A 66 -24.15 -19.95 -16.03
C VAL A 66 -23.67 -18.52 -16.24
N CYS A 67 -22.57 -18.14 -15.59
CA CYS A 67 -22.00 -16.79 -15.69
C CYS A 67 -21.58 -16.46 -17.14
N ARG A 68 -20.98 -17.43 -17.84
CA ARG A 68 -20.54 -17.29 -19.23
C ARG A 68 -21.71 -17.01 -20.17
N GLU A 69 -22.79 -17.78 -20.02
CA GLU A 69 -24.00 -17.61 -20.84
C GLU A 69 -24.75 -16.31 -20.48
N ALA A 70 -24.85 -15.98 -19.20
CA ALA A 70 -25.44 -14.71 -18.76
C ALA A 70 -24.67 -13.50 -19.30
N SER A 71 -23.33 -13.57 -19.34
CA SER A 71 -22.50 -12.51 -19.92
C SER A 71 -22.81 -12.27 -21.40
N ARG A 72 -23.04 -13.35 -22.17
CA ARG A 72 -23.44 -13.24 -23.58
C ARG A 72 -24.77 -12.50 -23.74
N ARG A 73 -25.75 -12.82 -22.90
CA ARG A 73 -27.10 -12.26 -22.96
C ARG A 73 -27.16 -10.81 -22.51
N VAL A 74 -26.45 -10.48 -21.43
CA VAL A 74 -26.56 -9.18 -20.75
C VAL A 74 -25.52 -8.19 -21.26
N LEU A 75 -24.26 -8.61 -21.41
CA LEU A 75 -23.16 -7.73 -21.81
C LEU A 75 -22.86 -7.82 -23.31
N GLY A 76 -23.43 -8.79 -24.03
CA GLY A 76 -23.07 -9.07 -25.42
C GLY A 76 -21.66 -9.65 -25.59
N MET A 77 -21.01 -10.06 -24.50
CA MET A 77 -19.65 -10.59 -24.47
C MET A 77 -19.69 -12.05 -24.09
N TYR A 78 -19.08 -12.93 -24.89
CA TYR A 78 -19.01 -14.35 -24.56
C TYR A 78 -17.59 -14.71 -24.10
N PRO A 79 -17.39 -15.09 -22.82
CA PRO A 79 -16.06 -15.41 -22.35
C PRO A 79 -15.39 -16.54 -23.14
N LYS A 80 -14.14 -16.29 -23.54
CA LYS A 80 -13.28 -17.20 -24.30
C LYS A 80 -12.74 -18.32 -23.41
N GLU A 81 -12.27 -19.42 -24.01
CA GLU A 81 -11.68 -20.53 -23.26
C GLU A 81 -10.47 -20.11 -22.42
N VAL A 82 -9.63 -19.22 -22.94
CA VAL A 82 -8.48 -18.66 -22.21
C VAL A 82 -8.91 -17.86 -20.99
N GLN A 83 -10.05 -17.18 -21.06
CA GLN A 83 -10.63 -16.44 -19.94
C GLN A 83 -11.20 -17.39 -18.88
N ILE A 84 -11.83 -18.50 -19.29
CA ILE A 84 -12.29 -19.53 -18.36
C ILE A 84 -11.08 -20.17 -17.65
N LEU A 85 -9.98 -20.45 -18.36
CA LEU A 85 -8.75 -20.93 -17.73
C LEU A 85 -8.22 -19.95 -16.68
N GLY A 86 -8.15 -18.66 -17.01
CA GLY A 86 -7.78 -17.61 -16.06
C GLY A 86 -8.69 -17.60 -14.82
N ALA A 87 -9.99 -17.70 -15.01
CA ALA A 87 -10.97 -17.77 -13.93
C ALA A 87 -10.80 -18.99 -13.03
N ILE A 88 -10.47 -20.16 -13.59
CA ILE A 88 -10.20 -21.37 -12.79
C ILE A 88 -8.94 -21.17 -11.94
N VAL A 89 -7.88 -20.58 -12.51
CA VAL A 89 -6.64 -20.26 -11.78
C VAL A 89 -6.90 -19.34 -10.59
N MET A 90 -7.68 -18.28 -10.80
CA MET A 90 -8.01 -17.33 -9.74
C MET A 90 -8.87 -17.96 -8.64
N HIS A 91 -9.83 -18.81 -9.00
CA HIS A 91 -10.63 -19.55 -8.01
C HIS A 91 -9.78 -20.49 -7.14
N GLN A 92 -8.76 -21.13 -7.71
CA GLN A 92 -7.79 -21.95 -6.98
C GLN A 92 -6.86 -21.13 -6.06
N GLY A 93 -7.07 -19.82 -5.93
CA GLY A 93 -6.25 -18.96 -5.10
C GLY A 93 -4.89 -18.63 -5.71
N ASN A 94 -4.71 -18.75 -7.04
CA ASN A 94 -3.44 -18.53 -7.73
C ASN A 94 -3.48 -17.25 -8.59
N ILE A 95 -2.35 -16.92 -9.22
CA ILE A 95 -2.23 -15.74 -10.08
C ILE A 95 -2.32 -16.15 -11.55
N ALA A 96 -3.27 -15.56 -12.27
CA ALA A 96 -3.41 -15.71 -13.71
C ALA A 96 -2.58 -14.64 -14.43
N GLU A 97 -1.48 -15.04 -15.10
CA GLU A 97 -0.81 -14.15 -16.05
C GLU A 97 -1.57 -14.17 -17.38
N MET A 98 -2.28 -13.08 -17.67
CA MET A 98 -3.07 -12.86 -18.89
C MET A 98 -2.60 -11.58 -19.58
N GLN A 99 -2.22 -11.68 -20.85
CA GLN A 99 -1.72 -10.52 -21.60
C GLN A 99 -2.77 -9.39 -21.66
N THR A 100 -2.30 -8.15 -21.81
CA THR A 100 -3.20 -7.00 -21.88
C THR A 100 -4.10 -7.10 -23.11
N GLY A 101 -5.39 -6.82 -22.95
CA GLY A 101 -6.40 -7.00 -23.99
C GLY A 101 -7.00 -8.40 -24.08
N GLU A 102 -6.60 -9.38 -23.25
CA GLU A 102 -7.27 -10.70 -23.15
C GLU A 102 -8.60 -10.66 -22.38
N GLY A 103 -9.04 -9.48 -21.91
CA GLY A 103 -10.31 -9.30 -21.19
C GLY A 103 -10.26 -9.77 -19.73
N LYS A 104 -9.27 -9.27 -18.96
CA LYS A 104 -9.11 -9.51 -17.52
C LYS A 104 -10.37 -9.17 -16.71
N THR A 105 -10.95 -7.99 -16.93
CA THR A 105 -12.20 -7.56 -16.27
C THR A 105 -13.34 -8.55 -16.50
N LEU A 106 -13.54 -9.01 -17.74
CA LEU A 106 -14.56 -10.02 -18.04
C LEU A 106 -14.25 -11.38 -17.39
N THR A 107 -12.97 -11.76 -17.37
CA THR A 107 -12.50 -13.01 -16.74
C THR A 107 -12.77 -13.04 -15.23
N ALA A 108 -12.63 -11.89 -14.56
CA ALA A 108 -12.89 -11.74 -13.13
C ALA A 108 -14.35 -11.97 -12.73
N THR A 109 -15.31 -11.84 -13.65
CA THR A 109 -16.73 -12.02 -13.35
C THR A 109 -17.06 -13.42 -12.83
N MET A 110 -16.43 -14.44 -13.39
CA MET A 110 -16.65 -15.85 -13.04
C MET A 110 -16.26 -16.18 -11.58
N PRO A 111 -15.02 -15.94 -11.11
CA PRO A 111 -14.65 -16.21 -9.72
C PRO A 111 -15.39 -15.29 -8.75
N MET A 112 -15.71 -14.04 -9.13
CA MET A 112 -16.48 -13.15 -8.27
C MET A 112 -17.93 -13.61 -8.11
N TYR A 113 -18.59 -14.04 -9.19
CA TYR A 113 -19.92 -14.65 -9.12
C TYR A 113 -19.92 -15.89 -8.23
N LEU A 114 -18.98 -16.81 -8.44
CA LEU A 114 -18.88 -18.05 -7.66
C LEU A 114 -18.69 -17.78 -6.16
N ASN A 115 -17.77 -16.87 -5.78
CA ASN A 115 -17.56 -16.52 -4.38
C ASN A 115 -18.74 -15.71 -3.80
N GLY A 116 -19.38 -14.86 -4.61
CA GLY A 116 -20.61 -14.13 -4.26
C GLY A 116 -21.79 -15.03 -3.88
N LEU A 117 -21.79 -16.30 -4.29
CA LEU A 117 -22.77 -17.29 -3.83
C LEU A 117 -22.71 -17.52 -2.30
N LYS A 118 -21.57 -17.25 -1.64
CA LYS A 118 -21.41 -17.32 -0.17
C LYS A 118 -21.91 -16.07 0.57
N GLY A 119 -22.52 -15.12 -0.14
CA GLY A 119 -22.99 -13.85 0.42
C GLY A 119 -21.87 -12.82 0.56
N ILE A 120 -22.06 -11.85 1.46
CA ILE A 120 -21.15 -10.71 1.71
C ILE A 120 -19.70 -11.12 1.98
N GLY A 121 -18.76 -10.22 1.64
CA GLY A 121 -17.34 -10.35 1.97
C GLY A 121 -16.40 -10.69 0.81
N ASN A 122 -16.82 -10.45 -0.44
CA ASN A 122 -16.01 -10.69 -1.64
C ASN A 122 -15.65 -9.37 -2.31
N PHE A 123 -14.36 -9.16 -2.57
CA PHE A 123 -13.82 -7.87 -2.96
C PHE A 123 -13.05 -7.99 -4.28
N LEU A 124 -13.37 -7.14 -5.25
CA LEU A 124 -12.51 -6.91 -6.41
C LEU A 124 -11.73 -5.62 -6.18
N VAL A 125 -10.41 -5.75 -6.14
CA VAL A 125 -9.50 -4.65 -5.79
C VAL A 125 -8.70 -4.22 -7.01
N THR A 126 -8.82 -2.94 -7.38
CA THR A 126 -8.06 -2.33 -8.48
C THR A 126 -7.02 -1.34 -7.98
N THR A 127 -6.23 -0.79 -8.90
CA THR A 127 -5.15 0.17 -8.60
C THR A 127 -5.62 1.62 -8.43
N ASN A 128 -6.86 1.95 -8.82
CA ASN A 128 -7.39 3.31 -8.71
C ASN A 128 -8.92 3.37 -8.85
N ASP A 129 -9.47 4.48 -8.35
CA ASP A 129 -10.91 4.69 -8.18
C ASP A 129 -11.65 4.69 -9.52
N TYR A 130 -11.03 5.26 -10.57
CA TYR A 130 -11.59 5.25 -11.91
C TYR A 130 -11.79 3.83 -12.46
N LEU A 131 -10.78 2.95 -12.34
CA LEU A 131 -10.90 1.56 -12.80
C LEU A 131 -11.91 0.79 -11.97
N ALA A 132 -11.93 0.97 -10.64
CA ALA A 132 -12.92 0.34 -9.78
C ALA A 132 -14.35 0.73 -10.19
N LYS A 133 -14.60 2.03 -10.41
CA LYS A 133 -15.91 2.55 -10.82
C LYS A 133 -16.30 2.09 -12.23
N ARG A 134 -15.38 2.13 -13.19
CA ARG A 134 -15.63 1.66 -14.57
C ARG A 134 -16.04 0.19 -14.56
N ASP A 135 -15.22 -0.67 -13.96
CA ASP A 135 -15.45 -2.11 -13.97
C ASP A 135 -16.71 -2.49 -13.19
N TYR A 136 -16.99 -1.78 -12.09
CA TYR A 136 -18.26 -1.86 -11.38
C TYR A 136 -19.44 -1.56 -12.30
N LEU A 137 -19.45 -0.41 -12.99
CA LEU A 137 -20.56 0.00 -13.85
C LEU A 137 -20.75 -0.94 -15.05
N GLU A 138 -19.65 -1.40 -15.65
CA GLU A 138 -19.69 -2.31 -16.80
C GLU A 138 -20.17 -3.72 -16.42
N MET A 139 -19.74 -4.26 -15.28
CA MET A 139 -20.05 -5.64 -14.87
C MET A 139 -21.30 -5.76 -13.99
N LYS A 140 -21.78 -4.66 -13.38
CA LYS A 140 -22.96 -4.64 -12.52
C LYS A 140 -24.20 -5.29 -13.13
N PRO A 141 -24.59 -5.01 -14.39
CA PRO A 141 -25.77 -5.61 -15.00
C PRO A 141 -25.74 -7.14 -15.01
N LEU A 142 -24.55 -7.74 -15.18
CA LEU A 142 -24.38 -9.19 -15.16
C LEU A 142 -24.66 -9.79 -13.78
N TYR A 143 -24.10 -9.19 -12.73
CA TYR A 143 -24.31 -9.68 -11.36
C TYR A 143 -25.76 -9.50 -10.90
N GLU A 144 -26.37 -8.35 -11.21
CA GLU A 144 -27.78 -8.09 -10.90
C GLU A 144 -28.70 -9.04 -11.66
N PHE A 145 -28.42 -9.32 -12.94
CA PHE A 145 -29.15 -10.33 -13.70
C PHE A 145 -29.05 -11.69 -13.01
N LEU A 146 -27.88 -12.09 -12.54
CA LEU A 146 -27.67 -13.35 -11.81
C LEU A 146 -28.18 -13.33 -10.35
N GLY A 147 -28.77 -12.23 -9.88
CA GLY A 147 -29.37 -12.13 -8.55
C GLY A 147 -28.37 -11.90 -7.40
N LEU A 148 -27.18 -11.37 -7.70
CA LEU A 148 -26.21 -10.92 -6.69
C LEU A 148 -26.28 -9.40 -6.50
N THR A 149 -26.02 -8.95 -5.28
CA THR A 149 -25.84 -7.52 -4.98
C THR A 149 -24.38 -7.10 -5.22
N VAL A 150 -24.18 -5.94 -5.83
CA VAL A 150 -22.85 -5.40 -6.13
C VAL A 150 -22.79 -3.90 -5.86
N ASN A 151 -21.76 -3.46 -5.15
CA ASN A 151 -21.56 -2.05 -4.79
C ASN A 151 -20.12 -1.59 -5.06
N LEU A 152 -19.96 -0.28 -5.19
CA LEU A 152 -18.67 0.40 -5.10
C LEU A 152 -18.41 0.69 -3.61
N GLY A 153 -17.24 0.34 -3.09
CA GLY A 153 -16.86 0.53 -1.67
C GLY A 153 -16.66 1.98 -1.25
N PHE A 154 -16.90 2.93 -2.16
CA PHE A 154 -16.76 4.36 -1.94
C PHE A 154 -17.72 5.17 -2.81
N VAL A 155 -17.94 6.42 -2.41
CA VAL A 155 -18.59 7.44 -3.24
C VAL A 155 -17.51 8.18 -4.02
N ASP A 156 -17.68 8.30 -5.34
CA ASP A 156 -16.74 8.97 -6.25
C ASP A 156 -16.88 10.50 -6.17
N GLU A 157 -16.71 11.02 -4.95
CA GLU A 157 -16.69 12.44 -4.61
C GLU A 157 -15.55 12.68 -3.61
N PRO A 158 -14.60 13.60 -3.91
CA PRO A 158 -13.53 13.92 -2.99
C PRO A 158 -14.08 14.45 -1.66
N ASN A 159 -13.55 13.94 -0.54
CA ASN A 159 -13.96 14.34 0.82
C ASN A 159 -15.46 14.15 1.12
N TYR A 160 -16.08 13.12 0.54
CA TYR A 160 -17.47 12.78 0.84
C TYR A 160 -17.67 12.41 2.30
N ASP A 161 -18.62 13.07 2.96
CA ASP A 161 -19.03 12.76 4.33
C ASP A 161 -20.18 11.76 4.34
N TYR A 162 -19.91 10.55 4.82
CA TYR A 162 -20.88 9.45 4.81
C TYR A 162 -21.96 9.65 5.87
N LYS A 163 -23.21 9.47 5.49
CA LYS A 163 -24.31 9.43 6.45
C LYS A 163 -24.17 8.22 7.38
N PRO A 164 -24.69 8.27 8.61
CA PRO A 164 -24.67 7.13 9.52
C PRO A 164 -25.22 5.86 8.86
N GLY A 165 -24.40 4.80 8.81
CA GLY A 165 -24.75 3.51 8.21
C GLY A 165 -24.59 3.42 6.69
N GLU A 166 -24.36 4.52 5.97
CA GLU A 166 -24.20 4.52 4.51
C GLU A 166 -22.98 3.72 4.06
N LYS A 167 -21.82 3.95 4.68
CA LYS A 167 -20.59 3.22 4.40
C LYS A 167 -20.74 1.71 4.63
N LYS A 168 -21.50 1.32 5.66
CA LYS A 168 -21.80 -0.08 5.96
C LYS A 168 -22.66 -0.72 4.88
N ALA A 169 -23.68 -0.02 4.40
CA ALA A 169 -24.53 -0.51 3.31
C ALA A 169 -23.74 -0.76 2.01
N LEU A 170 -22.68 0.01 1.74
CA LEU A 170 -21.79 -0.25 0.60
C LEU A 170 -21.10 -1.62 0.72
N TYR A 171 -20.62 -1.95 1.93
CA TYR A 171 -19.90 -3.21 2.18
C TYR A 171 -20.82 -4.44 2.36
N GLU A 172 -22.12 -4.24 2.59
CA GLU A 172 -23.12 -5.32 2.72
C GLU A 172 -23.55 -5.96 1.39
N ALA A 173 -22.88 -5.63 0.27
CA ALA A 173 -23.08 -6.31 -1.00
C ALA A 173 -22.39 -7.68 -1.06
N ASP A 174 -22.92 -8.60 -1.88
CA ASP A 174 -22.27 -9.89 -2.18
C ASP A 174 -20.89 -9.68 -2.80
N ILE A 175 -20.75 -8.64 -3.64
CA ILE A 175 -19.52 -8.23 -4.31
C ILE A 175 -19.26 -6.73 -4.09
N VAL A 176 -18.04 -6.38 -3.68
CA VAL A 176 -17.61 -4.98 -3.49
C VAL A 176 -16.43 -4.67 -4.41
N TYR A 177 -16.58 -3.66 -5.27
CA TYR A 177 -15.47 -3.10 -6.04
C TYR A 177 -14.81 -1.98 -5.24
N THR A 178 -13.49 -2.00 -5.10
CA THR A 178 -12.77 -0.99 -4.33
C THR A 178 -11.32 -0.87 -4.81
N THR A 179 -10.54 0.01 -4.18
CA THR A 179 -9.10 0.13 -4.39
C THR A 179 -8.34 -0.37 -3.18
N ASN A 180 -7.08 -0.74 -3.39
CA ASN A 180 -6.18 -1.16 -2.32
C ASN A 180 -6.08 -0.09 -1.22
N GLY A 181 -5.94 1.18 -1.60
CA GLY A 181 -5.87 2.30 -0.67
C GLY A 181 -7.14 2.45 0.17
N ILE A 182 -8.31 2.52 -0.48
CA ILE A 182 -9.60 2.68 0.22
C ILE A 182 -9.86 1.52 1.16
N LEU A 183 -9.69 0.28 0.69
CA LEU A 183 -9.87 -0.91 1.52
C LEU A 183 -8.94 -0.92 2.73
N GLY A 184 -7.68 -0.54 2.53
CA GLY A 184 -6.70 -0.53 3.61
C GLY A 184 -6.97 0.56 4.66
N PHE A 185 -7.36 1.77 4.24
CA PHE A 185 -7.78 2.81 5.18
C PHE A 185 -9.08 2.44 5.87
N ASP A 186 -10.06 1.91 5.15
CA ASP A 186 -11.33 1.46 5.72
C ASP A 186 -11.11 0.35 6.77
N TYR A 187 -10.18 -0.59 6.50
CA TYR A 187 -9.76 -1.59 7.49
C TYR A 187 -9.16 -0.96 8.75
N LEU A 188 -8.27 0.02 8.60
CA LEU A 188 -7.66 0.69 9.74
C LEU A 188 -8.70 1.51 10.54
N ILE A 189 -9.61 2.24 9.87
CA ILE A 189 -10.68 3.03 10.49
C ILE A 189 -11.67 2.12 11.23
N ASP A 190 -12.09 1.02 10.61
CA ASP A 190 -13.02 0.06 11.22
C ASP A 190 -12.48 -0.51 12.54
N ASN A 191 -11.16 -0.78 12.59
CA ASN A 191 -10.50 -1.26 13.80
C ASN A 191 -10.24 -0.17 14.85
N LEU A 192 -10.47 1.11 14.53
CA LEU A 192 -10.46 2.24 15.46
C LEU A 192 -11.87 2.64 15.95
N ALA A 193 -12.94 2.00 15.45
CA ALA A 193 -14.32 2.33 15.82
C ALA A 193 -14.58 2.16 17.32
N ASP A 194 -15.04 3.20 18.01
CA ASP A 194 -15.25 3.24 19.47
C ASP A 194 -16.46 2.42 19.95
N HIS A 195 -17.33 1.99 19.04
CA HIS A 195 -18.49 1.17 19.33
C HIS A 195 -18.81 0.20 18.18
N ILE A 196 -19.50 -0.91 18.47
CA ILE A 196 -19.77 -1.97 17.49
C ILE A 196 -20.61 -1.49 16.28
N LYS A 197 -21.48 -0.49 16.46
CA LYS A 197 -22.26 0.09 15.35
C LYS A 197 -21.43 1.01 14.45
N GLY A 198 -20.26 1.44 14.92
CA GLY A 198 -19.29 2.21 14.14
C GLY A 198 -18.48 1.35 13.19
N LYS A 199 -18.46 0.01 13.41
CA LYS A 199 -17.89 -0.93 12.44
C LYS A 199 -18.80 -1.07 11.22
N PHE A 200 -18.18 -1.00 10.05
CA PHE A 200 -18.83 -0.97 8.75
C PHE A 200 -18.23 -1.96 7.75
N LEU A 201 -17.02 -2.48 7.98
CA LEU A 201 -16.36 -3.39 7.06
C LEU A 201 -16.98 -4.80 7.13
N SER A 202 -17.22 -5.40 5.96
CA SER A 202 -17.66 -6.79 5.86
C SER A 202 -16.52 -7.77 6.17
N PRO A 203 -16.83 -9.02 6.55
CA PRO A 203 -15.82 -10.06 6.72
C PRO A 203 -14.95 -10.21 5.47
N LEU A 204 -13.63 -10.30 5.65
CA LEU A 204 -12.67 -10.41 4.57
C LEU A 204 -12.59 -11.88 4.09
N LYS A 205 -13.51 -12.34 3.25
CA LYS A 205 -13.53 -13.72 2.77
C LYS A 205 -12.65 -13.92 1.55
N TYR A 206 -12.93 -13.22 0.46
CA TYR A 206 -12.20 -13.37 -0.80
C TYR A 206 -11.80 -12.03 -1.40
N ALA A 207 -10.52 -11.90 -1.77
CA ALA A 207 -10.03 -10.78 -2.56
C ALA A 207 -9.55 -11.25 -3.94
N LEU A 208 -10.06 -10.61 -4.99
CA LEU A 208 -9.51 -10.72 -6.33
C LEU A 208 -8.81 -9.41 -6.71
N ILE A 209 -7.50 -9.49 -6.90
CA ILE A 209 -6.65 -8.32 -7.11
C ILE A 209 -6.34 -8.18 -8.61
N ASP A 210 -6.81 -7.10 -9.23
CA ASP A 210 -6.40 -6.72 -10.58
C ASP A 210 -5.03 -6.01 -10.55
N GLU A 211 -4.21 -6.27 -11.55
CA GLU A 211 -2.82 -5.82 -11.62
C GLU A 211 -2.05 -6.14 -10.32
N ILE A 212 -2.19 -7.39 -9.87
CA ILE A 212 -1.69 -7.84 -8.56
C ILE A 212 -0.22 -7.54 -8.33
N ASP A 213 0.59 -7.57 -9.38
CA ASP A 213 2.01 -7.30 -9.29
C ASP A 213 2.32 -5.84 -8.96
N SER A 214 1.45 -4.90 -9.30
CA SER A 214 1.61 -3.52 -8.86
C SER A 214 1.04 -3.19 -7.51
N ILE A 215 0.06 -3.95 -7.01
CA ILE A 215 -0.45 -3.76 -5.64
C ILE A 215 0.46 -4.46 -4.63
N ILE A 216 0.87 -5.70 -4.94
CA ILE A 216 1.54 -6.60 -4.00
C ILE A 216 3.08 -6.50 -4.08
N LEU A 217 3.64 -6.08 -5.21
CA LEU A 217 5.08 -5.87 -5.35
C LEU A 217 5.40 -4.37 -5.40
N ASP A 218 4.83 -3.61 -6.33
CA ASP A 218 5.28 -2.23 -6.54
C ASP A 218 4.83 -1.31 -5.39
N ALA A 219 3.53 -1.26 -5.08
CA ALA A 219 2.97 -0.42 -4.01
C ALA A 219 3.26 -0.92 -2.60
N ALA A 220 3.76 -2.14 -2.45
CA ALA A 220 3.85 -2.82 -1.15
C ALA A 220 5.07 -2.38 -0.30
N GLN A 221 5.85 -1.42 -0.79
CA GLN A 221 6.99 -0.87 -0.06
C GLN A 221 6.57 0.09 1.05
N THR A 222 5.49 0.86 0.82
CA THR A 222 5.03 1.90 1.74
C THR A 222 3.81 1.42 2.53
N PRO A 223 3.84 1.38 3.88
CA PRO A 223 2.67 1.05 4.67
C PRO A 223 1.61 2.16 4.58
N LEU A 224 0.35 1.78 4.75
CA LEU A 224 -0.74 2.71 5.01
C LEU A 224 -0.70 3.11 6.47
N VAL A 225 -0.81 4.41 6.75
CA VAL A 225 -0.74 4.96 8.11
C VAL A 225 -1.89 5.94 8.33
N ILE A 226 -2.64 5.75 9.42
CA ILE A 226 -3.55 6.76 9.94
C ILE A 226 -2.82 7.58 11.00
N SER A 227 -2.76 8.89 10.82
CA SER A 227 -2.21 9.82 11.82
C SER A 227 -3.33 10.69 12.40
N GLY A 228 -3.26 11.02 13.69
CA GLY A 228 -4.35 11.82 14.28
C GLY A 228 -4.12 12.48 15.64
N VAL A 229 -3.12 12.08 16.44
CA VAL A 229 -2.85 12.78 17.71
C VAL A 229 -1.77 13.84 17.45
N PRO A 230 -2.05 15.13 17.65
CA PRO A 230 -1.06 16.16 17.45
C PRO A 230 0.06 16.02 18.48
N ARG A 231 1.30 16.08 17.99
CA ARG A 231 2.49 16.20 18.81
C ARG A 231 2.84 17.67 18.99
N VAL A 232 3.61 17.94 20.04
CA VAL A 232 4.23 19.26 20.20
C VAL A 232 5.23 19.45 19.07
N GLN A 233 4.96 20.41 18.19
CA GLN A 233 5.84 20.74 17.08
C GLN A 233 7.19 21.22 17.62
N SER A 234 8.27 20.61 17.16
CA SER A 234 9.62 21.08 17.47
C SER A 234 9.87 22.45 16.82
N ASN A 235 10.41 23.39 17.59
CA ASN A 235 10.89 24.67 17.07
C ASN A 235 12.28 24.57 16.42
N LEU A 236 12.92 23.38 16.45
CA LEU A 236 14.29 23.19 15.97
C LEU A 236 14.42 22.98 14.47
N TYR A 237 13.32 22.77 13.72
CA TYR A 237 13.41 22.47 12.27
C TYR A 237 14.13 23.58 11.49
N LEU A 238 13.79 24.85 11.76
CA LEU A 238 14.42 25.99 11.08
C LEU A 238 15.89 26.12 11.47
N ASN A 239 16.21 26.05 12.76
CA ASN A 239 17.60 26.14 13.24
C ASN A 239 18.47 24.99 12.70
N ALA A 240 17.91 23.77 12.62
CA ALA A 240 18.58 22.62 12.04
C ALA A 240 18.83 22.85 10.55
N LYS A 241 17.83 23.30 9.79
CA LYS A 241 17.97 23.66 8.38
C LYS A 241 19.06 24.70 8.15
N GLU A 242 19.04 25.81 8.91
CA GLU A 242 20.05 26.87 8.83
C GLU A 242 21.45 26.33 9.09
N PHE A 243 21.64 25.47 10.10
CA PHE A 243 22.92 24.83 10.35
C PHE A 243 23.37 23.93 9.18
N ILE A 244 22.47 23.08 8.65
CA ILE A 244 22.79 22.20 7.51
C ILE A 244 23.13 22.99 6.24
N ASP A 245 22.63 24.23 6.11
CA ASP A 245 23.02 25.13 5.02
C ASP A 245 24.43 25.72 5.15
N THR A 246 25.05 25.64 6.33
CA THR A 246 26.44 26.06 6.56
C THR A 246 27.50 24.97 6.32
N LEU A 247 27.08 23.72 6.11
CA LEU A 247 28.00 22.59 5.97
C LEU A 247 28.69 22.57 4.61
N GLY A 248 29.99 22.27 4.61
CA GLY A 248 30.78 21.95 3.42
C GLY A 248 30.87 20.44 3.18
N GLU A 249 31.42 20.04 2.03
CA GLU A 249 31.54 18.63 1.64
C GLU A 249 32.36 17.79 2.63
N GLU A 250 33.28 18.39 3.40
CA GLU A 250 34.06 17.69 4.41
C GLU A 250 33.34 17.43 5.75
N ASP A 251 32.15 18.02 5.94
CA ASP A 251 31.41 17.95 7.21
C ASP A 251 30.43 16.79 7.28
N TYR A 252 30.13 16.15 6.16
CA TYR A 252 29.23 15.00 6.08
C TYR A 252 29.82 13.92 5.18
N ASP A 253 29.40 12.70 5.41
CA ASP A 253 29.65 11.57 4.53
C ASP A 253 28.32 11.20 3.87
N PHE A 254 28.30 11.16 2.55
CA PHE A 254 27.11 10.85 1.77
C PHE A 254 27.36 9.65 0.87
N GLU A 255 26.71 8.55 1.21
CA GLU A 255 26.74 7.32 0.42
C GLU A 255 25.46 7.26 -0.43
N GLU A 256 25.57 7.70 -1.68
CA GLU A 256 24.43 7.83 -2.60
C GLU A 256 23.74 6.48 -2.88
N ASP A 257 24.53 5.40 -2.96
CA ASP A 257 24.04 4.03 -3.22
C ASP A 257 23.18 3.50 -2.05
N GLU A 258 23.56 3.79 -0.81
CA GLU A 258 22.87 3.31 0.40
C GLU A 258 21.78 4.29 0.89
N LYS A 259 21.70 5.49 0.28
CA LYS A 259 20.89 6.62 0.76
C LYS A 259 21.17 6.96 2.23
N GLU A 260 22.42 6.81 2.64
CA GLU A 260 22.85 7.13 3.98
C GLU A 260 23.62 8.44 4.00
N ILE A 261 23.35 9.25 5.02
CA ILE A 261 24.06 10.50 5.22
C ILE A 261 24.30 10.72 6.71
N PHE A 262 25.56 10.99 7.06
CA PHE A 262 25.98 11.20 8.45
C PHE A 262 26.91 12.40 8.55
N LEU A 263 26.92 13.05 9.71
CA LEU A 263 27.94 14.05 10.00
C LEU A 263 29.29 13.34 10.24
N THR A 264 30.35 13.87 9.65
CA THR A 264 31.72 13.48 10.00
C THR A 264 32.07 14.02 11.38
N GLU A 265 33.20 13.60 11.95
CA GLU A 265 33.69 14.20 13.21
C GLU A 265 33.83 15.73 13.13
N LYS A 266 34.13 16.28 11.95
CA LYS A 266 34.20 17.73 11.73
C LYS A 266 32.81 18.36 11.78
N GLY A 267 31.83 17.77 11.09
CA GLY A 267 30.44 18.22 11.14
C GLY A 267 29.84 18.14 12.53
N ILE A 268 30.14 17.08 13.29
CA ILE A 268 29.74 16.93 14.70
C ILE A 268 30.30 18.08 15.54
N LYS A 269 31.61 18.37 15.43
CA LYS A 269 32.24 19.49 16.17
C LYS A 269 31.66 20.86 15.79
N LYS A 270 31.36 21.08 14.50
CA LYS A 270 30.67 22.30 14.06
C LYS A 270 29.28 22.40 14.68
N GLY A 271 28.54 21.30 14.73
CA GLY A 271 27.22 21.25 15.37
C GLY A 271 27.29 21.47 16.88
N GLU A 272 28.27 20.89 17.57
CA GLU A 272 28.52 21.14 18.99
C GLU A 272 28.78 22.62 19.26
N HIS A 273 29.54 23.29 18.40
CA HIS A 273 29.78 24.72 18.51
C HIS A 273 28.51 25.55 18.23
N TYR A 274 27.80 25.28 17.14
CA TYR A 274 26.62 26.03 16.72
C TYR A 274 25.48 25.97 17.76
N PHE A 275 25.22 24.78 18.33
CA PHE A 275 24.17 24.56 19.32
C PHE A 275 24.67 24.69 20.78
N ASN A 276 25.93 25.07 21.00
CA ASN A 276 26.57 25.17 22.31
C ASN A 276 26.41 23.88 23.16
N LEU A 277 26.75 22.74 22.57
CA LEU A 277 26.66 21.41 23.18
C LEU A 277 28.02 20.99 23.75
N SER A 278 27.98 20.24 24.84
CA SER A 278 29.21 19.65 25.43
C SER A 278 29.68 18.42 24.66
N MET A 279 28.77 17.49 24.38
CA MET A 279 29.01 16.32 23.54
C MET A 279 27.70 15.88 22.90
N MET A 280 27.64 15.87 21.57
CA MET A 280 26.40 15.74 20.80
C MET A 280 25.60 14.46 21.12
N HIS A 281 26.28 13.34 21.38
CA HIS A 281 25.63 12.03 21.56
C HIS A 281 25.12 11.73 22.98
N GLN A 282 25.12 12.70 23.89
CA GLN A 282 24.52 12.50 25.22
C GLN A 282 22.99 12.38 25.12
N LYS A 283 22.39 11.49 25.95
CA LYS A 283 20.94 11.21 25.96
C LYS A 283 20.06 12.47 26.08
N ARG A 284 20.55 13.52 26.77
CA ARG A 284 19.85 14.81 26.93
C ARG A 284 19.72 15.63 25.65
N TYR A 285 20.56 15.38 24.64
CA TYR A 285 20.56 16.12 23.36
C TYR A 285 19.94 15.32 22.21
N PHE A 286 19.29 14.19 22.52
CA PHE A 286 18.71 13.28 21.54
C PHE A 286 17.83 13.99 20.49
N ASP A 287 16.98 14.94 20.92
CA ASP A 287 16.10 15.66 20.01
C ASP A 287 16.85 16.55 19.02
N ILE A 288 17.94 17.19 19.44
CA ILE A 288 18.77 18.02 18.54
C ILE A 288 19.41 17.13 17.48
N VAL A 289 20.03 16.01 17.89
CA VAL A 289 20.66 15.05 16.97
C VAL A 289 19.63 14.49 15.98
N ARG A 290 18.44 14.16 16.46
CA ARG A 290 17.33 13.70 15.61
C ARG A 290 16.98 14.76 14.55
N MET A 291 16.80 16.01 14.94
CA MET A 291 16.44 17.10 14.01
C MET A 291 17.54 17.37 12.98
N LEU A 292 18.82 17.32 13.39
CA LEU A 292 19.95 17.45 12.48
C LEU A 292 19.97 16.35 11.43
N ASN A 293 19.76 15.10 11.84
CA ASN A 293 19.66 13.98 10.91
C ASN A 293 18.47 14.11 9.96
N LEU A 294 17.31 14.58 10.44
CA LEU A 294 16.15 14.84 9.56
C LEU A 294 16.45 15.94 8.53
N ALA A 295 17.10 17.04 8.95
CA ALA A 295 17.45 18.14 8.07
C ALA A 295 18.51 17.74 7.02
N LEU A 296 19.52 16.96 7.39
CA LEU A 296 20.49 16.36 6.45
C LEU A 296 19.77 15.53 5.39
N ARG A 297 18.93 14.59 5.84
CA ARG A 297 18.18 13.72 4.93
C ARG A 297 17.28 14.52 4.01
N ALA A 298 16.53 15.48 4.55
CA ALA A 298 15.66 16.34 3.77
C ALA A 298 16.41 17.11 2.68
N LYS A 299 17.67 17.50 2.90
CA LYS A 299 18.51 18.23 1.92
C LYS A 299 19.14 17.33 0.86
N PHE A 300 19.70 16.19 1.27
CA PHE A 300 20.58 15.39 0.41
C PHE A 300 19.90 14.12 -0.16
N LEU A 301 18.86 13.60 0.47
CA LEU A 301 18.20 12.36 0.02
C LEU A 301 16.90 12.57 -0.76
N PHE A 302 16.33 13.78 -0.68
CA PHE A 302 15.07 14.15 -1.32
C PHE A 302 15.31 15.26 -2.33
N GLU A 303 14.78 15.09 -3.53
CA GLU A 303 14.95 16.05 -4.62
C GLU A 303 13.59 16.63 -5.06
N SER A 304 13.55 17.95 -5.25
CA SER A 304 12.36 18.65 -5.76
C SER A 304 12.07 18.23 -7.20
N ASN A 305 10.79 18.09 -7.55
CA ASN A 305 10.27 17.52 -8.81
C ASN A 305 10.54 16.03 -9.07
N VAL A 306 11.24 15.34 -8.17
CA VAL A 306 11.49 13.90 -8.26
C VAL A 306 10.82 13.15 -7.11
N ASP A 307 11.03 13.62 -5.87
CA ASP A 307 10.48 13.04 -4.65
C ASP A 307 9.26 13.77 -4.12
N TYR A 308 9.23 15.08 -4.34
CA TYR A 308 8.17 15.94 -3.90
C TYR A 308 8.09 17.16 -4.80
N TYR A 309 6.96 17.84 -4.73
CA TYR A 309 6.70 19.08 -5.42
C TYR A 309 6.24 20.12 -4.40
N ALA A 310 6.87 21.29 -4.40
CA ALA A 310 6.46 22.42 -3.57
C ALA A 310 5.66 23.42 -4.41
N LYS A 311 4.35 23.54 -4.16
CA LYS A 311 3.47 24.50 -4.85
C LYS A 311 2.37 24.98 -3.91
N ASP A 312 1.95 26.23 -4.11
CA ASP A 312 0.89 26.90 -3.34
C ASP A 312 1.13 26.90 -1.81
N GLY A 313 2.40 26.85 -1.39
CA GLY A 313 2.77 26.84 0.02
C GLY A 313 2.53 25.49 0.70
N GLU A 314 2.53 24.38 -0.04
CA GLU A 314 2.50 23.01 0.49
C GLU A 314 3.52 22.10 -0.23
N VAL A 315 4.01 21.09 0.49
CA VAL A 315 4.86 20.02 -0.06
C VAL A 315 3.98 18.81 -0.36
N VAL A 316 3.90 18.41 -1.62
CA VAL A 316 3.17 17.22 -2.07
C VAL A 316 4.17 16.16 -2.51
N LEU A 317 4.08 14.95 -1.95
CA LEU A 317 5.00 13.86 -2.31
C LEU A 317 4.69 13.32 -3.71
N ILE A 318 5.74 12.87 -4.40
CA ILE A 318 5.64 12.17 -5.68
C ILE A 318 6.07 10.72 -5.44
N ASP A 319 5.24 9.78 -5.86
CA ASP A 319 5.67 8.38 -5.89
C ASP A 319 6.63 8.16 -7.07
N ARG A 320 7.88 7.82 -6.76
CA ARG A 320 8.97 7.67 -7.73
C ARG A 320 8.69 6.66 -8.84
N THR A 321 7.95 5.59 -8.54
CA THR A 321 7.64 4.56 -9.52
C THR A 321 6.53 5.03 -10.45
N THR A 322 5.62 5.83 -9.91
CA THR A 322 4.36 6.13 -10.57
C THR A 322 4.27 7.52 -11.18
N GLY A 323 5.11 8.44 -10.73
CA GLY A 323 5.04 9.87 -11.02
C GLY A 323 3.79 10.56 -10.44
N ARG A 324 3.00 9.86 -9.61
CA ARG A 324 1.74 10.39 -9.08
C ARG A 324 1.97 11.28 -7.87
N LEU A 325 1.18 12.34 -7.79
CA LEU A 325 1.04 13.15 -6.59
C LEU A 325 0.31 12.34 -5.50
N LEU A 326 0.97 12.13 -4.38
CA LEU A 326 0.39 11.48 -3.20
C LEU A 326 -0.30 12.54 -2.32
N THR A 327 -1.38 13.13 -2.84
CA THR A 327 -2.13 14.17 -2.12
C THR A 327 -2.65 13.66 -0.78
N GLY A 328 -2.47 14.44 0.29
CA GLY A 328 -2.84 14.06 1.64
C GLY A 328 -1.87 13.09 2.34
N THR A 329 -0.84 12.60 1.64
CA THR A 329 0.19 11.74 2.23
C THR A 329 1.36 12.57 2.74
N LYS A 330 1.82 12.27 3.95
CA LYS A 330 2.99 12.93 4.56
C LYS A 330 4.02 11.90 5.01
N LEU A 331 5.29 12.27 4.89
CA LEU A 331 6.38 11.47 5.46
C LEU A 331 6.31 11.52 6.99
N GLN A 332 6.64 10.40 7.62
CA GLN A 332 6.50 10.23 9.06
C GLN A 332 7.73 10.71 9.82
N SER A 333 7.63 10.69 11.15
CA SER A 333 8.77 10.91 12.08
C SER A 333 9.47 12.27 11.92
N GLY A 334 8.74 13.30 11.48
CA GLY A 334 9.27 14.65 11.33
C GLY A 334 9.97 14.93 9.99
N LEU A 335 10.12 13.94 9.12
CA LEU A 335 10.84 14.11 7.85
C LEU A 335 10.11 15.02 6.88
N HIS A 336 8.78 14.97 6.86
CA HIS A 336 7.99 15.88 6.01
C HIS A 336 8.17 17.33 6.45
N GLN A 337 8.15 17.58 7.76
CA GLN A 337 8.38 18.89 8.35
C GLN A 337 9.80 19.40 8.07
N ALA A 338 10.79 18.50 8.01
CA ALA A 338 12.15 18.87 7.62
C ALA A 338 12.23 19.31 6.14
N ILE A 339 11.48 18.67 5.23
CA ILE A 339 11.35 19.09 3.83
C ILE A 339 10.58 20.41 3.71
N GLU A 340 9.48 20.58 4.44
CA GLU A 340 8.73 21.85 4.49
C GLU A 340 9.65 22.98 4.98
N ALA A 341 10.48 22.75 6.01
CA ALA A 341 11.45 23.71 6.51
C ALA A 341 12.53 24.05 5.47
N ARG A 342 13.01 23.06 4.72
CA ARG A 342 13.97 23.24 3.61
C ARG A 342 13.40 24.18 2.55
N GLU A 343 12.18 23.92 2.10
CA GLU A 343 11.49 24.69 1.06
C GLU A 343 10.95 26.05 1.55
N GLY A 344 11.08 26.37 2.84
CA GLY A 344 10.56 27.60 3.41
C GLY A 344 9.04 27.65 3.46
N VAL A 345 8.40 26.48 3.47
CA VAL A 345 6.95 26.30 3.52
C VAL A 345 6.46 26.27 4.97
N LYS A 346 5.20 26.64 5.21
CA LYS A 346 4.59 26.56 6.55
C LYS A 346 4.60 25.12 7.04
N LEU A 347 5.23 24.89 8.19
CA LEU A 347 5.27 23.57 8.81
C LEU A 347 3.86 23.07 9.12
N SER A 348 3.59 21.85 8.70
CA SER A 348 2.38 21.16 9.07
C SER A 348 2.48 20.51 10.44
N THR A 349 1.32 20.28 11.06
CA THR A 349 1.22 19.64 12.38
C THR A 349 1.81 18.23 12.33
N ASP A 350 2.79 17.95 13.19
CA ASP A 350 3.29 16.59 13.41
C ASP A 350 2.21 15.76 14.12
N LEU A 351 1.71 14.72 13.45
CA LEU A 351 0.66 13.83 13.95
C LEU A 351 1.27 12.45 14.21
N SER A 352 1.00 11.86 15.38
CA SER A 352 1.43 10.50 15.69
C SER A 352 0.70 9.47 14.84
N ALA A 353 1.38 8.36 14.51
CA ALA A 353 0.77 7.23 13.84
C ALA A 353 -0.15 6.47 14.81
N MET A 354 -1.45 6.43 14.51
CA MET A 354 -2.47 5.72 15.29
C MET A 354 -2.59 4.25 14.89
N ALA A 355 -2.53 3.98 13.59
CA ALA A 355 -2.68 2.64 13.04
C ALA A 355 -1.86 2.54 11.76
N THR A 356 -1.34 1.35 11.49
CA THR A 356 -0.54 1.07 10.28
C THR A 356 -0.77 -0.36 9.80
N ILE A 357 -0.75 -0.55 8.48
CA ILE A 357 -0.75 -1.86 7.84
C ILE A 357 -0.08 -1.77 6.47
N THR A 358 0.67 -2.80 6.10
CA THR A 358 1.16 -2.93 4.72
C THR A 358 0.15 -3.69 3.85
N PHE A 359 0.18 -3.47 2.52
CA PHE A 359 -0.70 -4.22 1.61
C PHE A 359 -0.53 -5.72 1.75
N GLN A 360 0.70 -6.20 1.97
CA GLN A 360 0.98 -7.61 2.21
C GLN A 360 0.14 -8.16 3.36
N ASN A 361 0.20 -7.51 4.53
CA ASN A 361 -0.50 -7.97 5.72
C ASN A 361 -2.01 -7.76 5.64
N LEU A 362 -2.47 -6.74 4.91
CA LEU A 362 -3.89 -6.53 4.63
C LEU A 362 -4.49 -7.72 3.86
N PHE A 363 -3.87 -8.13 2.75
CA PHE A 363 -4.41 -9.24 1.95
C PHE A 363 -4.26 -10.60 2.64
N MET A 364 -3.31 -10.74 3.56
CA MET A 364 -3.22 -11.91 4.44
C MET A 364 -4.33 -11.98 5.50
N GLN A 365 -5.13 -10.92 5.70
CA GLN A 365 -6.34 -10.99 6.55
C GLN A 365 -7.53 -11.67 5.86
N PHE A 366 -7.46 -11.90 4.55
CA PHE A 366 -8.52 -12.60 3.81
C PHE A 366 -8.43 -14.11 3.98
N ASP A 367 -9.57 -14.81 4.03
CA ASP A 367 -9.58 -16.29 4.01
C ASP A 367 -8.83 -16.84 2.78
N ASN A 368 -9.00 -16.17 1.63
CA ASN A 368 -8.19 -16.41 0.43
C ASN A 368 -8.11 -15.14 -0.44
N PHE A 369 -7.01 -14.99 -1.16
CA PHE A 369 -6.91 -13.99 -2.22
C PHE A 369 -6.25 -14.58 -3.47
N SER A 370 -6.50 -13.95 -4.61
CA SER A 370 -5.91 -14.31 -5.90
C SER A 370 -5.74 -13.04 -6.74
N GLY A 371 -5.19 -13.17 -7.94
CA GLY A 371 -5.10 -12.01 -8.80
C GLY A 371 -4.79 -12.31 -10.24
N MET A 372 -4.79 -11.24 -11.02
CA MET A 372 -4.48 -11.25 -12.44
C MET A 372 -3.51 -10.13 -12.78
N SER A 373 -2.64 -10.38 -13.75
CA SER A 373 -1.70 -9.40 -14.27
C SER A 373 -1.19 -9.82 -15.64
N ALA A 374 -0.63 -8.90 -16.42
CA ALA A 374 0.04 -9.24 -17.68
C ALA A 374 1.50 -9.71 -17.49
N THR A 375 2.08 -9.48 -16.31
CA THR A 375 3.54 -9.48 -16.09
C THR A 375 3.98 -10.22 -14.82
N ALA A 376 3.08 -10.94 -14.15
CA ALA A 376 3.34 -11.58 -12.86
C ALA A 376 4.44 -12.67 -12.87
N LYS A 377 4.72 -13.34 -13.99
CA LYS A 377 5.62 -14.50 -14.04
C LYS A 377 7.06 -14.16 -13.66
N LEU A 378 7.51 -12.96 -14.01
CA LEU A 378 8.85 -12.49 -13.63
C LEU A 378 8.99 -12.37 -12.10
N GLY A 379 7.90 -12.09 -11.39
CA GLY A 379 7.82 -12.04 -9.93
C GLY A 379 7.36 -13.34 -9.27
N GLU A 380 7.26 -14.48 -9.99
CA GLU A 380 6.68 -15.73 -9.44
C GLU A 380 7.38 -16.19 -8.15
N ARG A 381 8.71 -16.04 -8.09
CA ARG A 381 9.47 -16.41 -6.88
C ARG A 381 9.02 -15.59 -5.68
N GLU A 382 8.89 -14.28 -5.85
CA GLU A 382 8.45 -13.38 -4.77
C GLU A 382 7.01 -13.68 -4.34
N PHE A 383 6.12 -13.95 -5.28
CA PHE A 383 4.75 -14.38 -4.98
C PHE A 383 4.68 -15.71 -4.21
N SER A 384 5.52 -16.68 -4.59
CA SER A 384 5.60 -17.97 -3.94
C SER A 384 6.20 -17.86 -2.53
N ASP A 385 7.33 -17.16 -2.39
CA ASP A 385 8.08 -17.06 -1.14
C ASP A 385 7.31 -16.25 -0.09
N LEU A 386 6.59 -15.19 -0.49
CA LEU A 386 5.88 -14.32 0.44
C LEU A 386 4.43 -14.75 0.71
N TYR A 387 3.73 -15.30 -0.29
CA TYR A 387 2.28 -15.54 -0.20
C TYR A 387 1.86 -16.97 -0.53
N SER A 388 2.81 -17.86 -0.83
CA SER A 388 2.51 -19.21 -1.33
C SER A 388 1.62 -19.19 -2.59
N LYS A 389 1.75 -18.15 -3.43
CA LYS A 389 0.97 -17.99 -4.65
C LYS A 389 1.78 -18.41 -5.86
N VAL A 390 1.16 -19.22 -6.72
CA VAL A 390 1.77 -19.70 -7.95
C VAL A 390 1.29 -18.86 -9.13
N VAL A 391 2.18 -18.53 -10.06
CA VAL A 391 1.82 -17.83 -11.30
C VAL A 391 1.65 -18.83 -12.44
N ILE A 392 0.47 -18.82 -13.05
CA ILE A 392 0.13 -19.65 -14.21
C ILE A 392 -0.04 -18.72 -15.42
N GLN A 393 0.78 -18.95 -16.46
CA GLN A 393 0.69 -18.20 -17.70
C GLN A 393 -0.42 -18.78 -18.57
N ILE A 394 -1.46 -17.98 -18.78
CA ILE A 394 -2.59 -18.32 -19.64
C ILE A 394 -2.16 -18.07 -21.10
N PRO A 395 -2.43 -19.02 -22.01
CA PRO A 395 -2.17 -18.79 -23.43
C PRO A 395 -3.02 -17.63 -23.96
N THR A 396 -2.52 -16.92 -24.97
CA THR A 396 -3.30 -15.89 -25.67
C THR A 396 -4.31 -16.55 -26.60
N ASP A 397 -5.47 -15.89 -26.81
CA ASP A 397 -6.49 -16.37 -27.75
C ASP A 397 -5.96 -16.39 -29.19
N LYS A 398 -5.19 -15.36 -29.54
CA LYS A 398 -4.49 -15.23 -30.82
C LYS A 398 -2.98 -15.12 -30.60
N PRO A 399 -2.15 -15.67 -31.50
CA PRO A 399 -0.69 -15.54 -31.39
C PRO A 399 -0.24 -14.08 -31.43
N VAL A 400 0.73 -13.72 -30.58
CA VAL A 400 1.35 -12.39 -30.60
C VAL A 400 2.30 -12.31 -31.80
N ILE A 401 2.00 -11.41 -32.74
CA ILE A 401 2.82 -11.16 -33.95
C ILE A 401 3.59 -9.82 -33.89
N ARG A 402 3.57 -9.15 -32.73
CA ARG A 402 4.30 -7.90 -32.49
C ARG A 402 5.80 -8.09 -32.73
N GLN A 403 6.42 -7.11 -33.36
CA GLN A 403 7.87 -7.03 -33.52
C GLN A 403 8.49 -6.22 -32.38
N ASP A 404 9.15 -6.90 -31.45
CA ASP A 404 9.97 -6.27 -30.42
C ASP A 404 11.39 -6.07 -30.95
N LEU A 405 11.72 -4.83 -31.35
CA LEU A 405 13.04 -4.48 -31.87
C LEU A 405 14.09 -4.45 -30.75
N GLU A 406 15.36 -4.69 -31.13
CA GLU A 406 16.50 -4.53 -30.23
C GLU A 406 16.64 -3.08 -29.76
N ASP A 407 17.18 -2.93 -28.55
CA ASP A 407 17.34 -1.62 -27.92
C ASP A 407 18.33 -0.76 -28.72
N LYS A 408 17.97 0.51 -28.95
CA LYS A 408 18.82 1.47 -29.65
C LYS A 408 19.72 2.17 -28.64
N VAL A 409 21.02 2.07 -28.84
CA VAL A 409 22.03 2.38 -27.82
C VAL A 409 22.77 3.68 -28.13
N PHE A 410 22.93 4.52 -27.11
CA PHE A 410 23.58 5.83 -27.19
C PHE A 410 24.59 6.02 -26.06
N ILE A 411 25.50 6.98 -26.23
CA ILE A 411 26.48 7.35 -25.20
C ILE A 411 25.86 8.37 -24.24
N ASP A 412 25.31 9.45 -24.79
CA ASP A 412 24.66 10.54 -24.05
C ASP A 412 23.14 10.61 -24.29
N GLN A 413 22.47 11.34 -23.39
CA GLN A 413 21.03 11.55 -23.43
C GLN A 413 20.58 12.45 -24.59
N ASP A 414 21.37 13.45 -24.99
CA ASP A 414 21.02 14.38 -26.07
C ASP A 414 20.88 13.66 -27.42
N SER A 415 21.85 12.81 -27.76
CA SER A 415 21.83 12.00 -28.99
C SER A 415 20.68 11.04 -29.01
N LYS A 416 20.39 10.44 -27.86
CA LYS A 416 19.25 9.54 -27.68
C LYS A 416 17.95 10.29 -27.97
N ASN A 417 17.77 11.47 -27.37
CA ASN A 417 16.57 12.29 -27.54
C ASN A 417 16.38 12.74 -28.99
N ILE A 418 17.46 13.20 -29.64
CA ILE A 418 17.43 13.56 -31.07
C ILE A 418 17.02 12.36 -31.93
N ALA A 419 17.62 11.19 -31.69
CA ALA A 419 17.32 9.98 -32.45
C ALA A 419 15.92 9.40 -32.18
N ILE A 420 15.32 9.69 -31.02
CA ILE A 420 13.90 9.40 -30.74
C ILE A 420 13.03 10.32 -31.59
N LEU A 421 13.30 11.64 -31.56
CA LEU A 421 12.54 12.64 -32.30
C LEU A 421 12.57 12.38 -33.81
N GLU A 422 13.75 12.17 -34.39
CA GLU A 422 13.90 11.83 -35.82
C GLU A 422 13.08 10.60 -36.20
N HIS A 423 13.07 9.59 -35.34
CA HIS A 423 12.32 8.35 -35.59
C HIS A 423 10.82 8.54 -35.42
N VAL A 424 10.37 9.37 -34.47
CA VAL A 424 8.96 9.74 -34.33
C VAL A 424 8.49 10.47 -35.60
N LEU A 425 9.29 11.40 -36.13
CA LEU A 425 8.98 12.10 -37.39
C LEU A 425 8.87 11.13 -38.56
N GLU A 426 9.86 10.25 -38.74
CA GLU A 426 9.88 9.22 -39.79
C GLU A 426 8.64 8.33 -39.75
N VAL A 427 8.27 7.82 -38.57
CA VAL A 427 7.09 6.96 -38.42
C VAL A 427 5.80 7.77 -38.61
N HIS A 428 5.73 9.01 -38.13
CA HIS A 428 4.55 9.85 -38.22
C HIS A 428 4.23 10.25 -39.68
N GLU A 429 5.24 10.45 -40.53
CA GLU A 429 5.06 10.70 -41.97
C GLU A 429 4.26 9.60 -42.68
N THR A 430 4.32 8.36 -42.19
CA THR A 430 3.53 7.25 -42.73
C THR A 430 2.06 7.26 -42.30
N GLY A 431 1.69 8.09 -41.32
CA GLY A 431 0.38 8.12 -40.67
C GLY A 431 0.18 7.03 -39.60
N ARG A 432 1.21 6.25 -39.28
CA ARG A 432 1.14 5.18 -38.27
C ARG A 432 1.01 5.79 -36.86
N PRO A 433 0.13 5.27 -35.98
CA PRO A 433 0.01 5.77 -34.61
C PRO A 433 1.24 5.47 -33.75
N ILE A 434 1.61 6.43 -32.91
CA ILE A 434 2.81 6.39 -32.07
C ILE A 434 2.43 6.62 -30.60
N LEU A 435 2.96 5.76 -29.73
CA LEU A 435 2.96 5.95 -28.29
C LEU A 435 4.42 6.07 -27.80
N LEU A 436 4.82 7.29 -27.46
CA LEU A 436 6.13 7.61 -26.88
C LEU A 436 6.01 7.63 -25.35
N ILE A 437 6.78 6.77 -24.69
CA ILE A 437 6.75 6.61 -23.23
C ILE A 437 8.06 7.10 -22.62
N THR A 438 7.95 7.98 -21.64
CA THR A 438 9.07 8.51 -20.85
C THR A 438 9.00 8.05 -19.40
N ARG A 439 10.12 8.16 -18.68
CA ARG A 439 10.16 7.88 -17.24
C ARG A 439 9.58 9.02 -16.41
N THR A 440 9.91 10.27 -16.74
CA THR A 440 9.50 11.47 -15.99
C THR A 440 8.52 12.34 -16.77
N ALA A 441 7.75 13.15 -16.04
CA ALA A 441 6.84 14.14 -16.62
C ALA A 441 7.61 15.20 -17.41
N ASP A 442 8.72 15.72 -16.87
CA ASP A 442 9.57 16.71 -17.56
C ASP A 442 10.07 16.21 -18.92
N ALA A 443 10.46 14.93 -19.01
CA ALA A 443 10.86 14.35 -20.28
C ALA A 443 9.66 14.25 -21.24
N ALA A 444 8.47 13.91 -20.74
CA ALA A 444 7.25 13.86 -21.57
C ALA A 444 6.90 15.26 -22.12
N GLU A 445 6.98 16.29 -21.27
CA GLU A 445 6.77 17.69 -21.65
C GLU A 445 7.78 18.13 -22.70
N TYR A 446 9.07 17.84 -22.50
CA TYR A 446 10.12 18.13 -23.48
C TYR A 446 9.81 17.57 -24.89
N PHE A 447 9.43 16.29 -25.00
CA PHE A 447 9.08 15.71 -26.30
C PHE A 447 7.78 16.30 -26.86
N SER A 448 6.78 16.51 -26.02
CA SER A 448 5.50 17.10 -26.41
C SER A 448 5.65 18.51 -26.98
N GLU A 449 6.46 19.35 -26.33
CA GLU A 449 6.77 20.71 -26.78
C GLU A 449 7.50 20.70 -28.12
N PHE A 450 8.51 19.84 -28.28
CA PHE A 450 9.23 19.72 -29.54
C PHE A 450 8.29 19.30 -30.69
N LEU A 451 7.45 18.29 -30.46
CA LEU A 451 6.48 17.83 -31.47
C LEU A 451 5.49 18.93 -31.84
N PHE A 452 5.04 19.72 -30.86
CA PHE A 452 4.19 20.88 -31.11
C PHE A 452 4.90 21.94 -31.97
N GLN A 453 6.19 22.22 -31.72
CA GLN A 453 7.00 23.13 -32.53
C GLN A 453 7.17 22.64 -33.98
N GLN A 454 7.15 21.32 -34.21
CA GLN A 454 7.16 20.71 -35.54
C GLN A 454 5.76 20.64 -36.20
N ASN A 455 4.74 21.28 -35.61
CA ASN A 455 3.34 21.24 -36.05
C ASN A 455 2.72 19.83 -36.01
N ILE A 456 3.19 18.96 -35.12
CA ILE A 456 2.61 17.63 -34.90
C ILE A 456 1.71 17.69 -33.66
N PRO A 457 0.37 17.61 -33.83
CA PRO A 457 -0.53 17.56 -32.70
C PRO A 457 -0.28 16.26 -31.92
N ASN A 458 -0.08 16.38 -30.61
CA ASN A 458 0.16 15.25 -29.75
C ASN A 458 -0.64 15.35 -28.44
N ASN A 459 -0.95 14.20 -27.86
CA ASN A 459 -1.61 14.10 -26.56
C ASN A 459 -0.56 13.85 -25.47
N LEU A 460 -0.51 14.73 -24.46
CA LEU A 460 0.37 14.58 -23.30
C LEU A 460 -0.36 13.94 -22.12
N LEU A 461 0.16 12.82 -21.63
CA LEU A 461 -0.43 12.05 -20.52
C LEU A 461 0.58 11.91 -19.36
N ILE A 462 0.43 12.73 -18.33
CA ILE A 462 1.36 12.83 -17.19
C ILE A 462 0.73 12.47 -15.83
N ALA A 463 -0.34 11.66 -15.83
CA ALA A 463 -1.05 11.16 -14.64
C ALA A 463 -1.69 12.24 -13.73
N GLN A 464 -2.09 13.38 -14.29
CA GLN A 464 -2.80 14.44 -13.56
C GLN A 464 -4.31 14.21 -13.51
N ASN A 465 -4.91 13.68 -14.57
CA ASN A 465 -6.35 13.41 -14.63
C ASN A 465 -6.62 12.05 -15.27
N VAL A 466 -6.76 11.03 -14.43
CA VAL A 466 -6.90 9.64 -14.86
C VAL A 466 -8.08 9.42 -15.80
N ALA A 467 -9.22 10.08 -15.56
CA ALA A 467 -10.42 9.91 -16.38
C ALA A 467 -10.24 10.50 -17.79
N LYS A 468 -9.70 11.74 -17.89
CA LYS A 468 -9.40 12.36 -19.19
C LYS A 468 -8.30 11.60 -19.94
N GLU A 469 -7.26 11.17 -19.24
CA GLU A 469 -6.18 10.38 -19.83
C GLU A 469 -6.65 9.02 -20.34
N ALA A 470 -7.57 8.37 -19.62
CA ALA A 470 -8.20 7.14 -20.08
C ALA A 470 -9.05 7.35 -21.35
N GLN A 471 -9.60 8.55 -21.57
CA GLN A 471 -10.27 8.87 -22.83
C GLN A 471 -9.24 9.09 -23.95
N MET A 472 -8.23 9.91 -23.72
CA MET A 472 -7.18 10.20 -24.70
C MET A 472 -6.42 8.94 -25.15
N ILE A 473 -6.11 8.03 -24.22
CA ILE A 473 -5.38 6.79 -24.53
C ILE A 473 -6.22 5.81 -25.38
N LYS A 474 -7.56 5.82 -25.28
CA LYS A 474 -8.42 4.97 -26.13
C LYS A 474 -8.30 5.35 -27.61
N GLU A 475 -8.05 6.63 -27.86
CA GLU A 475 -7.92 7.23 -29.19
C GLU A 475 -6.45 7.24 -29.69
N ALA A 476 -5.49 6.81 -28.87
CA ALA A 476 -4.07 6.78 -29.24
C ALA A 476 -3.74 5.82 -30.40
N GLY A 477 -4.67 4.93 -30.77
CA GLY A 477 -4.52 3.97 -31.86
C GLY A 477 -5.14 4.41 -33.18
N GLN A 478 -5.60 5.66 -33.30
CA GLN A 478 -6.18 6.19 -34.54
C GLN A 478 -5.10 6.64 -35.53
N LEU A 479 -5.43 6.68 -36.82
CA LEU A 479 -4.51 7.13 -37.87
C LEU A 479 -3.90 8.50 -37.55
N GLY A 480 -2.56 8.58 -37.61
CA GLY A 480 -1.78 9.79 -37.36
C GLY A 480 -1.69 10.23 -35.90
N ALA A 481 -2.28 9.49 -34.95
CA ALA A 481 -2.24 9.87 -33.54
C ALA A 481 -0.82 9.76 -32.96
N VAL A 482 -0.36 10.82 -32.29
CA VAL A 482 0.88 10.82 -31.51
C VAL A 482 0.53 11.06 -30.06
N THR A 483 0.92 10.15 -29.18
CA THR A 483 0.67 10.25 -27.75
C THR A 483 2.00 10.16 -26.99
N VAL A 484 2.28 11.14 -26.16
CA VAL A 484 3.43 11.18 -25.26
C VAL A 484 2.93 10.92 -23.84
N ALA A 485 3.49 9.92 -23.17
CA ALA A 485 2.98 9.44 -21.89
C ALA A 485 4.11 9.14 -20.91
N THR A 486 3.87 9.28 -19.62
CA THR A 486 4.69 8.59 -18.62
C THR A 486 4.35 7.11 -18.57
N SER A 487 5.23 6.28 -18.01
CA SER A 487 5.08 4.81 -17.91
C SER A 487 3.71 4.34 -17.37
N MET A 488 3.08 5.16 -16.56
CA MET A 488 1.86 4.87 -15.84
C MET A 488 0.57 5.39 -16.47
N ALA A 489 0.67 6.35 -17.38
CA ALA A 489 -0.51 7.01 -17.91
C ALA A 489 -1.35 6.03 -18.76
N GLY A 490 -2.67 6.15 -18.67
CA GLY A 490 -3.60 5.25 -19.37
C GLY A 490 -3.49 3.76 -18.98
N ARG A 491 -2.94 3.43 -17.81
CA ARG A 491 -2.93 2.05 -17.28
C ARG A 491 -4.33 1.48 -17.12
N GLY A 492 -4.48 0.19 -17.43
CA GLY A 492 -5.77 -0.51 -17.38
C GLY A 492 -6.75 -0.09 -18.49
N THR A 493 -6.32 0.73 -19.45
CA THR A 493 -7.13 1.16 -20.59
C THR A 493 -6.58 0.58 -21.88
N ASP A 494 -7.50 0.09 -22.72
CA ASP A 494 -7.15 -0.52 -23.99
C ASP A 494 -7.09 0.49 -25.14
N ILE A 495 -6.01 0.42 -25.92
CA ILE A 495 -5.80 1.23 -27.13
C ILE A 495 -6.46 0.50 -28.29
N LYS A 496 -7.47 1.11 -28.92
CA LYS A 496 -8.18 0.53 -30.06
C LYS A 496 -7.57 1.05 -31.35
N LEU A 497 -7.15 0.13 -32.22
CA LEU A 497 -6.65 0.44 -33.55
C LEU A 497 -7.79 0.52 -34.55
N ASP A 498 -7.76 1.54 -35.41
CA ASP A 498 -8.63 1.60 -36.57
C ASP A 498 -8.08 0.74 -37.73
N ALA A 499 -8.92 0.46 -38.73
CA ALA A 499 -8.53 -0.36 -39.87
C ALA A 499 -7.31 0.20 -40.65
N PRO A 500 -7.20 1.53 -40.89
CA PRO A 500 -6.00 2.12 -41.47
C PRO A 500 -4.73 1.87 -40.65
N SER A 501 -4.77 2.04 -39.33
CA SER A 501 -3.61 1.82 -38.47
C SER A 501 -3.16 0.36 -38.47
N LEU A 502 -4.10 -0.59 -38.48
CA LEU A 502 -3.77 -2.01 -38.63
C LEU A 502 -3.02 -2.29 -39.95
N ALA A 503 -3.45 -1.68 -41.05
CA ALA A 503 -2.80 -1.82 -42.35
C ALA A 503 -1.38 -1.21 -42.40
N LEU A 504 -1.13 -0.15 -41.61
CA LEU A 504 0.18 0.50 -41.47
C LEU A 504 1.12 -0.19 -40.47
N GLY A 505 0.78 -1.41 -40.03
CA GLY A 505 1.60 -2.18 -39.09
C GLY A 505 1.25 -1.98 -37.62
N GLY A 506 0.10 -1.35 -37.33
CA GLY A 506 -0.44 -1.17 -35.97
C GLY A 506 0.32 -0.14 -35.13
N LEU A 507 0.15 -0.18 -33.81
CA LEU A 507 0.75 0.79 -32.90
C LEU A 507 2.28 0.66 -32.84
N TYR A 508 2.99 1.78 -32.97
CA TYR A 508 4.41 1.88 -32.67
C TYR A 508 4.62 2.37 -31.23
N VAL A 509 5.25 1.56 -30.39
CA VAL A 509 5.60 1.93 -29.01
C VAL A 509 7.08 2.25 -28.92
N ILE A 510 7.42 3.48 -28.53
CA ILE A 510 8.79 3.94 -28.29
C ILE A 510 8.93 4.18 -26.78
N VAL A 511 9.99 3.64 -26.18
CA VAL A 511 10.29 3.88 -24.76
C VAL A 511 11.65 4.57 -24.66
N ASN A 512 11.69 5.71 -23.96
CA ASN A 512 12.86 6.57 -23.83
C ASN A 512 14.02 5.93 -23.05
N GLU A 513 13.72 5.10 -22.05
CA GLU A 513 14.72 4.39 -21.24
C GLU A 513 14.11 3.13 -20.62
N HIS A 514 14.96 2.20 -20.17
CA HIS A 514 14.50 1.08 -19.34
C HIS A 514 13.96 1.58 -18.00
N MET A 515 12.86 0.98 -17.55
CA MET A 515 12.31 1.24 -16.22
C MET A 515 13.10 0.48 -15.15
N GLU A 516 12.89 0.83 -13.87
CA GLU A 516 13.56 0.16 -12.73
C GLU A 516 13.25 -1.35 -12.64
N ASN A 517 12.20 -1.82 -13.31
CA ASN A 517 11.77 -3.21 -13.33
C ASN A 517 11.40 -3.65 -14.76
N SER A 518 11.94 -4.80 -15.17
CA SER A 518 11.69 -5.45 -16.46
C SER A 518 10.23 -5.85 -16.69
N ARG A 519 9.43 -6.04 -15.61
CA ARG A 519 7.98 -6.20 -15.70
C ARG A 519 7.33 -4.99 -16.33
N VAL A 520 7.72 -3.79 -15.90
CA VAL A 520 7.16 -2.54 -16.44
C VAL A 520 7.50 -2.43 -17.92
N ASP A 521 8.76 -2.67 -18.32
CA ASP A 521 9.13 -2.67 -19.74
C ASP A 521 8.27 -3.63 -20.58
N ARG A 522 8.02 -4.84 -20.07
CA ARG A 522 7.14 -5.82 -20.73
C ARG A 522 5.69 -5.31 -20.84
N GLN A 523 5.20 -4.60 -19.82
CA GLN A 523 3.89 -3.96 -19.84
C GLN A 523 3.82 -2.83 -20.87
N LEU A 524 4.87 -2.01 -20.99
CA LEU A 524 4.97 -0.93 -21.98
C LEU A 524 4.96 -1.51 -23.40
N ARG A 525 5.79 -2.52 -23.69
CA ARG A 525 5.77 -3.22 -24.98
C ARG A 525 4.39 -3.86 -25.26
N GLY A 526 3.74 -4.39 -24.23
CA GLY A 526 2.38 -4.95 -24.25
C GLY A 526 1.25 -3.95 -24.57
N ARG A 527 1.55 -2.66 -24.73
CA ARG A 527 0.59 -1.68 -25.25
C ARG A 527 0.32 -1.88 -26.74
N SER A 528 1.23 -2.50 -27.48
CA SER A 528 1.09 -2.83 -28.90
C SER A 528 0.90 -4.33 -29.14
N GLY A 529 0.35 -4.67 -30.32
CA GLY A 529 0.17 -6.04 -30.82
C GLY A 529 -0.75 -6.93 -29.99
N ARG A 530 -1.88 -6.37 -29.55
CA ARG A 530 -2.88 -7.07 -28.72
C ARG A 530 -3.80 -7.91 -29.59
N GLN A 531 -4.30 -9.03 -29.07
CA GLN A 531 -5.22 -9.92 -29.81
C GLN A 531 -4.71 -10.30 -31.22
N GLY A 532 -3.40 -10.44 -31.39
CA GLY A 532 -2.78 -10.76 -32.67
C GLY A 532 -2.70 -9.61 -33.67
N ASP A 533 -2.96 -8.37 -33.24
CA ASP A 533 -2.74 -7.19 -34.06
C ASP A 533 -1.24 -7.03 -34.41
N PRO A 534 -0.92 -6.45 -35.58
CA PRO A 534 0.45 -6.03 -35.87
C PRO A 534 0.88 -4.90 -34.93
N GLY A 535 2.18 -4.76 -34.75
CA GLY A 535 2.71 -3.78 -33.83
C GLY A 535 4.23 -3.80 -33.76
N THR A 536 4.81 -2.70 -33.33
CA THR A 536 6.26 -2.58 -33.12
C THR A 536 6.54 -1.98 -31.74
N SER A 537 7.57 -2.46 -31.06
CA SER A 537 8.08 -1.81 -29.85
C SER A 537 9.60 -1.65 -29.92
N GLN A 538 10.12 -0.53 -29.40
CA GLN A 538 11.56 -0.29 -29.31
C GLN A 538 11.90 0.55 -28.07
N ILE A 539 12.96 0.15 -27.37
CA ILE A 539 13.51 0.89 -26.21
C ILE A 539 14.80 1.58 -26.65
N TYR A 540 14.99 2.79 -26.18
CA TYR A 540 16.19 3.59 -26.37
C TYR A 540 16.95 3.63 -25.05
N ILE A 541 18.27 3.52 -25.08
CA ILE A 541 19.09 3.43 -23.86
C ILE A 541 20.36 4.27 -23.99
N SER A 542 20.83 4.84 -22.88
CA SER A 542 22.10 5.58 -22.82
C SER A 542 22.90 5.28 -21.54
N LEU A 543 24.18 5.68 -21.52
CA LEU A 543 24.99 5.61 -20.29
C LEU A 543 24.59 6.69 -19.26
N GLU A 544 23.78 7.67 -19.66
CA GLU A 544 23.32 8.76 -18.80
C GLU A 544 21.91 8.55 -18.26
N ASP A 545 21.29 7.41 -18.61
CA ASP A 545 19.99 7.01 -18.10
C ASP A 545 20.03 6.86 -16.58
N TYR A 546 18.88 7.13 -15.94
CA TYR A 546 18.77 7.12 -14.48
C TYR A 546 19.21 5.78 -13.88
N LEU A 547 18.84 4.69 -14.52
CA LEU A 547 19.16 3.33 -14.08
C LEU A 547 20.67 3.10 -14.02
N VAL A 548 21.41 3.59 -15.03
CA VAL A 548 22.87 3.44 -15.12
C VAL A 548 23.57 4.35 -14.12
N LYS A 549 23.12 5.60 -13.98
CA LYS A 549 23.69 6.52 -12.99
C LYS A 549 23.60 5.97 -11.57
N LYS A 550 22.47 5.34 -11.23
CA LYS A 550 22.19 4.86 -9.87
C LYS A 550 22.73 3.46 -9.57
N TRP A 551 22.71 2.55 -10.54
CA TRP A 551 23.04 1.13 -10.29
C TRP A 551 24.17 0.62 -11.19
N GLY A 552 24.69 1.47 -12.09
CA GLY A 552 25.75 1.11 -13.01
C GLY A 552 27.10 1.09 -12.32
N GLN A 553 27.66 -0.11 -12.14
CA GLN A 553 29.02 -0.30 -11.63
C GLN A 553 29.94 -0.79 -12.77
N ASP A 554 30.37 0.10 -13.65
CA ASP A 554 31.31 -0.20 -14.73
C ASP A 554 32.25 0.97 -15.01
N ARG A 555 33.55 0.68 -15.16
CA ARG A 555 34.61 1.66 -15.50
C ARG A 555 34.36 2.44 -16.79
N LEU A 556 33.48 1.95 -17.67
CA LEU A 556 33.08 2.66 -18.87
C LEU A 556 32.28 3.93 -18.55
N ILE A 557 31.54 3.92 -17.44
CA ILE A 557 30.76 5.07 -16.95
C ILE A 557 31.72 6.20 -16.56
N ASP A 558 32.78 5.88 -15.81
CA ASP A 558 33.83 6.84 -15.40
C ASP A 558 34.59 7.45 -16.59
N ARG A 559 34.59 6.77 -17.75
CA ARG A 559 35.28 7.21 -18.98
C ARG A 559 34.35 7.88 -19.98
N ARG A 560 33.15 8.27 -19.56
CA ARG A 560 32.14 8.87 -20.44
C ARG A 560 32.66 10.11 -21.17
N GLU A 561 33.35 11.01 -20.49
CA GLU A 561 33.89 12.23 -21.12
C GLU A 561 34.82 11.90 -22.29
N THR A 562 35.71 10.92 -22.11
CA THR A 562 36.61 10.44 -23.17
C THR A 562 35.85 9.79 -24.34
N LEU A 563 34.71 9.15 -24.07
CA LEU A 563 33.85 8.60 -25.11
C LEU A 563 33.17 9.72 -25.92
N LEU A 564 32.74 10.80 -25.25
CA LEU A 564 32.10 11.97 -25.87
C LEU A 564 33.07 12.74 -26.78
N GLU A 565 34.34 12.89 -26.39
CA GLU A 565 35.38 13.49 -27.23
C GLU A 565 35.55 12.79 -28.59
N ASN A 566 35.20 11.51 -28.67
CA ASN A 566 35.33 10.67 -29.87
C ASN A 566 33.98 10.09 -30.32
N LYS A 567 32.88 10.78 -30.01
CA LYS A 567 31.50 10.33 -30.20
C LYS A 567 31.21 9.74 -31.57
N ALA A 568 31.57 10.43 -32.66
CA ALA A 568 31.30 9.99 -34.03
C ALA A 568 31.91 8.61 -34.36
N ARG A 569 33.07 8.28 -33.76
CA ARG A 569 33.72 6.97 -33.93
C ARG A 569 33.01 5.89 -33.11
N PHE A 570 32.59 6.23 -31.90
CA PHE A 570 32.08 5.28 -30.93
C PHE A 570 30.60 4.95 -31.13
N GLU A 571 29.79 5.87 -31.66
CA GLU A 571 28.38 5.63 -32.04
C GLU A 571 28.21 4.61 -33.17
N GLN A 572 29.26 4.34 -33.96
CA GLN A 572 29.23 3.30 -34.99
C GLN A 572 29.73 1.94 -34.45
N SER A 573 30.21 1.89 -33.20
CA SER A 573 30.84 0.70 -32.63
C SER A 573 29.82 -0.28 -32.07
N LYS A 574 29.56 -1.36 -32.81
CA LYS A 574 28.73 -2.49 -32.35
C LYS A 574 29.23 -3.11 -31.04
N ILE A 575 30.55 -3.10 -30.80
CA ILE A 575 31.14 -3.66 -29.57
C ILE A 575 30.79 -2.78 -28.38
N LEU A 576 30.92 -1.46 -28.53
CA LEU A 576 30.55 -0.52 -27.49
C LEU A 576 29.05 -0.62 -27.17
N HIS A 577 28.20 -0.66 -28.20
CA HIS A 577 26.75 -0.76 -28.02
C HIS A 577 26.36 -2.02 -27.26
N LYS A 578 26.94 -3.18 -27.59
CA LYS A 578 26.73 -4.42 -26.83
C LYS A 578 27.16 -4.29 -25.36
N ARG A 579 28.26 -3.58 -25.10
CA ARG A 579 28.74 -3.35 -23.73
C ARG A 579 27.79 -2.43 -22.96
N ILE A 580 27.34 -1.32 -23.55
CA ILE A 580 26.38 -0.40 -22.92
C ILE A 580 25.05 -1.12 -22.63
N ALA A 581 24.50 -1.87 -23.59
CA ALA A 581 23.30 -2.67 -23.37
C ALA A 581 23.47 -3.68 -22.22
N THR A 582 24.66 -4.26 -22.06
CA THR A 582 24.98 -5.15 -20.94
C THR A 582 25.02 -4.39 -19.61
N ILE A 583 25.57 -3.17 -19.58
CA ILE A 583 25.62 -2.32 -18.38
C ILE A 583 24.19 -1.98 -17.94
N VAL A 584 23.35 -1.49 -18.87
CA VAL A 584 21.96 -1.13 -18.57
C VAL A 584 21.18 -2.33 -18.04
N LYS A 585 21.32 -3.50 -18.68
CA LYS A 585 20.67 -4.74 -18.22
C LYS A 585 21.13 -5.15 -16.82
N LYS A 586 22.43 -5.05 -16.51
CA LYS A 586 22.94 -5.34 -15.16
C LYS A 586 22.39 -4.36 -14.13
N ALA A 587 22.36 -3.07 -14.46
CA ALA A 587 21.79 -2.03 -13.61
C ALA A 587 20.31 -2.31 -13.30
N GLN A 588 19.53 -2.79 -14.29
CA GLN A 588 18.15 -3.22 -14.07
C GLN A 588 18.02 -4.38 -13.10
N VAL A 589 18.87 -5.41 -13.23
CA VAL A 589 18.86 -6.57 -12.32
C VAL A 589 19.20 -6.15 -10.90
N VAL A 590 20.21 -5.29 -10.72
CA VAL A 590 20.58 -4.76 -9.39
C VAL A 590 19.43 -3.94 -8.79
N SER A 591 18.77 -3.10 -9.60
CA SER A 591 17.58 -2.36 -9.19
C SER A 591 16.45 -3.28 -8.69
N GLU A 592 16.16 -4.36 -9.41
CA GLU A 592 15.15 -5.35 -9.04
C GLU A 592 15.51 -6.12 -7.75
N GLU A 593 16.77 -6.53 -7.62
CA GLU A 593 17.27 -7.24 -6.43
C GLU A 593 17.20 -6.35 -5.19
N ASN A 594 17.63 -5.09 -5.28
CA ASN A 594 17.53 -4.13 -4.19
C ASN A 594 16.07 -3.84 -3.81
N ALA A 595 15.18 -3.68 -4.78
CA ALA A 595 13.75 -3.50 -4.52
C ALA A 595 13.13 -4.72 -3.83
N MET A 596 13.54 -5.95 -4.19
CA MET A 596 13.10 -7.18 -3.54
C MET A 596 13.62 -7.27 -2.10
N ILE A 597 14.89 -6.95 -1.85
CA ILE A 597 15.48 -6.94 -0.50
C ILE A 597 14.75 -5.92 0.39
N ALA A 598 14.50 -4.72 -0.13
CA ALA A 598 13.76 -3.69 0.60
C ALA A 598 12.36 -4.15 1.01
N ARG A 599 11.64 -4.87 0.13
CA ARG A 599 10.32 -5.45 0.44
C ARG A 599 10.39 -6.57 1.47
N GLN A 600 11.37 -7.46 1.35
CA GLN A 600 11.59 -8.51 2.34
C GLN A 600 11.86 -7.91 3.72
N MET A 601 12.75 -6.92 3.81
CA MET A 601 13.04 -6.21 5.05
C MET A 601 11.81 -5.50 5.61
N SER A 602 11.03 -4.81 4.78
CA SER A 602 9.79 -4.16 5.24
C SER A 602 8.79 -5.17 5.80
N ASN A 603 8.67 -6.34 5.16
CA ASN A 603 7.84 -7.45 5.63
C ASN A 603 8.35 -8.04 6.95
N GLU A 604 9.66 -8.24 7.12
CA GLU A 604 10.24 -8.71 8.38
C GLU A 604 9.91 -7.75 9.53
N PHE A 605 10.13 -6.44 9.37
CA PHE A 605 9.77 -5.45 10.39
C PHE A 605 8.25 -5.44 10.68
N GLU A 606 7.42 -5.70 9.69
CA GLU A 606 5.97 -5.70 9.85
C GLU A 606 5.45 -6.92 10.64
N LYS A 607 6.22 -8.01 10.78
CA LYS A 607 5.79 -9.21 11.51
C LYS A 607 5.46 -8.93 12.98
N SER A 608 6.33 -8.21 13.70
CA SER A 608 6.10 -7.90 15.11
C SER A 608 4.85 -7.08 15.32
N ILE A 609 4.71 -5.97 14.58
CA ILE A 609 3.54 -5.11 14.70
C ILE A 609 2.26 -5.83 14.26
N SER A 610 2.33 -6.72 13.27
CA SER A 610 1.16 -7.50 12.81
C SER A 610 0.66 -8.48 13.85
N ILE A 611 1.56 -9.20 14.54
CA ILE A 611 1.19 -10.11 15.64
C ILE A 611 0.57 -9.33 16.79
N GLN A 612 1.20 -8.22 17.20
CA GLN A 612 0.68 -7.36 18.28
C GLN A 612 -0.70 -6.78 17.91
N ARG A 613 -0.85 -6.28 16.68
CA ARG A 613 -2.09 -5.74 16.13
C ARG A 613 -3.21 -6.79 16.15
N LEU A 614 -2.94 -8.02 15.73
CA LEU A 614 -3.92 -9.10 15.75
C LEU A 614 -4.45 -9.35 17.17
N HIS A 615 -3.56 -9.47 18.16
CA HIS A 615 -3.97 -9.68 19.55
C HIS A 615 -4.77 -8.51 20.11
N VAL A 616 -4.31 -7.27 19.87
CA VAL A 616 -5.01 -6.07 20.33
C VAL A 616 -6.39 -5.95 19.68
N TYR A 617 -6.51 -6.17 18.38
CA TYR A 617 -7.78 -6.05 17.66
C TYR A 617 -8.76 -7.15 18.08
N GLN A 618 -8.29 -8.39 18.30
CA GLN A 618 -9.12 -9.47 18.82
C GLN A 618 -9.68 -9.16 20.21
N GLU A 619 -8.84 -8.68 21.14
CA GLU A 619 -9.31 -8.30 22.47
C GLU A 619 -10.23 -7.06 22.42
N ARG A 620 -9.95 -6.10 21.54
CA ARG A 620 -10.81 -4.94 21.31
C ARG A 620 -12.19 -5.35 20.82
N ASP A 621 -12.26 -6.26 19.85
CA ASP A 621 -13.51 -6.80 19.31
C ASP A 621 -14.28 -7.60 20.36
N ARG A 622 -13.58 -8.38 21.17
CA ARG A 622 -14.16 -9.08 22.31
C ARG A 622 -14.77 -8.11 23.31
N ILE A 623 -14.11 -6.99 23.63
CA ILE A 623 -14.62 -5.96 24.53
C ILE A 623 -15.85 -5.26 23.92
N LEU A 624 -15.81 -4.93 22.63
CA LEU A 624 -16.92 -4.30 21.90
C LEU A 624 -18.17 -5.19 21.83
N GLN A 625 -17.99 -6.50 21.69
CA GLN A 625 -19.08 -7.48 21.60
C GLN A 625 -19.58 -7.97 22.97
N SER A 626 -18.86 -7.67 24.05
CA SER A 626 -19.19 -8.17 25.38
C SER A 626 -20.53 -7.62 25.88
N THR A 627 -21.41 -8.51 26.33
CA THR A 627 -22.72 -8.16 26.90
C THR A 627 -22.67 -7.98 28.43
N ASP A 628 -21.61 -8.44 29.09
CA ASP A 628 -21.41 -8.29 30.54
C ASP A 628 -19.92 -8.38 30.92
N PHE A 629 -19.51 -7.68 31.99
CA PHE A 629 -18.14 -7.66 32.49
C PHE A 629 -17.96 -8.44 33.80
N LYS A 630 -18.95 -9.21 34.26
CA LYS A 630 -18.85 -10.03 35.49
C LYS A 630 -17.67 -11.00 35.53
N GLN A 631 -17.26 -11.54 34.37
CA GLN A 631 -16.11 -12.44 34.26
C GLN A 631 -14.77 -11.69 34.15
N PHE A 632 -14.82 -10.37 33.95
CA PHE A 632 -13.63 -9.54 33.85
C PHE A 632 -13.02 -9.35 35.23
N LYS A 633 -11.74 -9.70 35.38
CA LYS A 633 -11.07 -9.79 36.69
C LYS A 633 -10.49 -8.44 37.13
N PHE A 634 -11.33 -7.40 37.24
CA PHE A 634 -10.89 -6.05 37.65
C PHE A 634 -10.08 -6.07 38.94
N ARG A 635 -10.52 -6.83 39.95
CA ARG A 635 -9.81 -6.97 41.23
C ARG A 635 -8.39 -7.52 41.05
N LYS A 636 -8.22 -8.53 40.18
CA LYS A 636 -6.90 -9.11 39.90
C LYS A 636 -5.99 -8.13 39.18
N ILE A 637 -6.54 -7.37 38.22
CA ILE A 637 -5.80 -6.34 37.48
C ILE A 637 -5.32 -5.25 38.45
N ALA A 638 -6.20 -4.76 39.32
CA ALA A 638 -5.85 -3.76 40.32
C ALA A 638 -4.78 -4.27 41.29
N GLU A 639 -4.93 -5.50 41.78
CA GLU A 639 -3.95 -6.14 42.67
C GLU A 639 -2.56 -6.24 42.01
N GLU A 640 -2.50 -6.63 40.73
CA GLU A 640 -1.26 -6.71 39.96
C GLU A 640 -0.61 -5.33 39.76
N VAL A 641 -1.41 -4.31 39.41
CA VAL A 641 -0.95 -2.93 39.23
C VAL A 641 -0.40 -2.36 40.55
N PHE A 642 -1.11 -2.53 41.66
CA PHE A 642 -0.68 -2.02 42.95
C PHE A 642 0.53 -2.78 43.49
N THR A 643 0.60 -4.09 43.28
CA THR A 643 1.79 -4.89 43.65
C THR A 643 3.01 -4.41 42.86
N SER A 644 2.89 -4.24 41.54
CA SER A 644 3.96 -3.70 40.69
C SER A 644 4.44 -2.32 41.16
N PHE A 645 3.51 -1.40 41.47
CA PHE A 645 3.85 -0.08 42.00
C PHE A 645 4.68 -0.16 43.29
N VAL A 646 4.24 -0.97 44.25
CA VAL A 646 4.89 -1.12 45.56
C VAL A 646 6.22 -1.88 45.46
N GLU A 647 6.35 -2.80 44.51
CA GLU A 647 7.59 -3.55 44.27
C GLU A 647 8.66 -2.70 43.62
N ASN A 648 8.29 -1.84 42.67
CA ASN A 648 9.21 -0.97 41.91
C ASN A 648 9.62 0.30 42.65
N ALA A 649 8.96 0.66 43.75
CA ALA A 649 9.34 1.81 44.56
C ALA A 649 10.62 1.49 45.37
N GLU A 650 11.71 2.23 45.10
CA GLU A 650 12.97 2.11 45.86
C GLU A 650 12.77 2.44 47.35
N LYS A 651 11.94 3.45 47.62
CA LYS A 651 11.45 3.80 48.96
C LYS A 651 10.00 4.24 48.85
N LEU A 652 9.13 3.64 49.67
CA LEU A 652 7.75 4.06 49.79
C LEU A 652 7.63 4.98 51.00
N ASP A 653 7.19 6.21 50.77
CA ASP A 653 6.82 7.15 51.82
C ASP A 653 5.42 7.71 51.58
N GLU A 654 4.93 8.47 52.55
CA GLU A 654 3.61 9.06 52.51
C GLU A 654 3.40 9.95 51.28
N THR A 655 4.43 10.68 50.85
CA THR A 655 4.35 11.60 49.72
C THR A 655 4.19 10.84 48.40
N ILE A 656 4.96 9.77 48.22
CA ILE A 656 4.91 8.91 47.04
C ILE A 656 3.56 8.17 46.98
N LEU A 657 3.10 7.63 48.10
CA LEU A 657 1.80 6.95 48.17
C LEU A 657 0.66 7.92 47.88
N MET A 658 0.67 9.10 48.49
CA MET A 658 -0.32 10.16 48.25
C MET A 658 -0.32 10.62 46.79
N GLY A 659 0.86 10.86 46.22
CA GLY A 659 1.00 11.21 44.81
C GLY A 659 0.45 10.13 43.87
N TYR A 660 0.61 8.85 44.22
CA TYR A 660 0.03 7.75 43.46
C TYR A 660 -1.50 7.73 43.56
N VAL A 661 -2.06 7.90 44.77
CA VAL A 661 -3.51 7.96 45.00
C VAL A 661 -4.14 9.09 44.18
N TYR A 662 -3.59 10.32 44.24
CA TYR A 662 -4.12 11.44 43.47
C TYR A 662 -4.01 11.25 41.95
N LYS A 663 -2.94 10.61 41.49
CA LYS A 663 -2.71 10.43 40.05
C LYS A 663 -3.53 9.28 39.44
N ASN A 664 -3.91 8.28 40.24
CA ASN A 664 -4.48 7.03 39.73
C ASN A 664 -5.79 6.57 40.36
N ILE A 665 -6.17 7.04 41.55
CA ILE A 665 -7.32 6.50 42.30
C ILE A 665 -8.36 7.56 42.66
N SER A 666 -8.01 8.65 43.35
CA SER A 666 -9.02 9.66 43.73
C SER A 666 -8.45 11.07 43.76
N PHE A 667 -9.21 12.05 43.26
CA PHE A 667 -8.86 13.48 43.32
C PHE A 667 -9.16 14.13 44.68
N GLN A 668 -9.92 13.48 45.55
CA GLN A 668 -10.49 14.08 46.77
C GLN A 668 -10.13 13.30 48.04
N TYR A 669 -9.00 12.61 48.05
CA TYR A 669 -8.55 11.89 49.23
C TYR A 669 -8.00 12.87 50.29
N ASP A 670 -8.74 13.04 51.39
CA ASP A 670 -8.41 13.98 52.47
C ASP A 670 -8.16 13.29 53.82
N GLU A 671 -8.20 11.96 53.87
CA GLU A 671 -8.00 11.18 55.11
C GLU A 671 -6.50 10.93 55.39
N PRO A 672 -6.02 11.09 56.63
CA PRO A 672 -4.65 10.71 56.98
C PRO A 672 -4.44 9.21 56.81
N PHE A 673 -3.28 8.78 56.32
CA PHE A 673 -2.96 7.36 56.26
C PHE A 673 -2.80 6.80 57.67
N ASP A 674 -3.33 5.59 57.91
CA ASP A 674 -3.02 4.86 59.13
C ASP A 674 -1.52 4.51 59.13
N ASP A 675 -0.86 4.67 60.28
CA ASP A 675 0.57 4.37 60.48
C ASP A 675 0.92 2.95 60.02
N ASN A 676 -0.05 2.04 60.02
CA ASN A 676 0.10 0.65 59.61
C ASN A 676 0.23 0.42 58.09
N VAL A 677 -0.19 1.38 57.25
CA VAL A 677 -0.24 1.22 55.79
C VAL A 677 1.16 1.13 55.17
N LEU A 678 2.12 1.86 55.74
CA LEU A 678 3.51 1.89 55.27
C LEU A 678 4.40 0.82 55.95
N LEU A 679 3.87 0.05 56.91
CA LEU A 679 4.64 -0.97 57.64
C LEU A 679 5.02 -2.18 56.77
N SER A 680 4.23 -2.50 55.75
CA SER A 680 4.54 -3.59 54.83
C SER A 680 3.97 -3.36 53.43
N LYS A 681 4.65 -3.89 52.43
CA LYS A 681 4.20 -3.86 51.02
C LYS A 681 2.79 -4.45 50.86
N GLN A 682 2.48 -5.52 51.59
CA GLN A 682 1.15 -6.16 51.57
C GLN A 682 0.07 -5.27 52.18
N ALA A 683 0.37 -4.56 53.27
CA ALA A 683 -0.57 -3.61 53.88
C ALA A 683 -0.86 -2.43 52.94
N THR A 684 0.16 -1.91 52.25
CA THR A 684 -0.03 -0.86 51.24
C THR A 684 -0.91 -1.33 50.08
N VAL A 685 -0.68 -2.54 49.54
CA VAL A 685 -1.52 -3.10 48.47
C VAL A 685 -2.96 -3.28 48.94
N ALA A 686 -3.17 -3.82 50.15
CA ALA A 686 -4.51 -3.99 50.70
C ALA A 686 -5.25 -2.65 50.87
N PHE A 687 -4.55 -1.60 51.30
CA PHE A 687 -5.09 -0.25 51.40
C PHE A 687 -5.49 0.32 50.02
N LEU A 688 -4.63 0.22 49.01
CA LEU A 688 -4.95 0.66 47.65
C LEU A 688 -6.13 -0.12 47.05
N MET A 689 -6.25 -1.41 47.37
CA MET A 689 -7.39 -2.25 46.98
C MET A 689 -8.70 -1.79 47.62
N ASP A 690 -8.69 -1.40 48.90
CA ASP A 690 -9.88 -0.86 49.57
C ASP A 690 -10.34 0.45 48.93
N LEU A 691 -9.41 1.37 48.63
CA LEU A 691 -9.73 2.60 47.90
C LEU A 691 -10.30 2.33 46.50
N PHE A 692 -9.72 1.37 45.78
CA PHE A 692 -10.22 0.95 44.47
C PHE A 692 -11.65 0.40 44.54
N GLU A 693 -11.95 -0.45 45.53
CA GLU A 693 -13.29 -1.02 45.73
C GLU A 693 -14.31 0.06 46.13
N LYS A 694 -13.92 1.01 46.99
CA LYS A 694 -14.75 2.18 47.33
C LYS A 694 -15.09 3.00 46.08
N GLN A 695 -14.11 3.32 45.25
CA GLN A 695 -14.33 4.10 44.02
C GLN A 695 -15.25 3.38 43.03
N LEU A 696 -15.14 2.06 42.91
CA LEU A 696 -16.04 1.25 42.07
C LEU A 696 -17.51 1.34 42.54
N ILE A 697 -17.74 1.30 43.86
CA ILE A 697 -19.07 1.41 44.46
C ILE A 697 -19.63 2.82 44.22
N GLU A 698 -18.83 3.86 44.42
CA GLU A 698 -19.22 5.25 44.18
C GLU A 698 -19.60 5.49 42.72
N ASN A 699 -18.76 5.06 41.77
CA ASN A 699 -19.04 5.22 40.34
C ASN A 699 -20.32 4.50 39.93
N LYS A 700 -20.57 3.31 40.50
CA LYS A 700 -21.82 2.57 40.27
C LYS A 700 -23.04 3.30 40.84
N SER A 701 -22.88 3.91 42.02
CA SER A 701 -23.93 4.72 42.67
C SER A 701 -24.26 5.98 41.88
N ILE A 702 -23.25 6.71 41.38
CA ILE A 702 -23.42 7.93 40.57
C ILE A 702 -24.16 7.63 39.27
N ILE A 703 -23.79 6.54 38.58
CA ILE A 703 -24.42 6.17 37.31
C ILE A 703 -25.85 5.66 37.50
N ASN A 704 -26.11 4.96 38.62
CA ASN A 704 -27.41 4.46 39.04
C ASN A 704 -28.24 3.74 37.95
N HIS A 705 -27.56 3.10 36.99
CA HIS A 705 -28.20 2.37 35.89
C HIS A 705 -27.26 1.27 35.37
N GLU A 706 -27.72 0.01 35.36
CA GLU A 706 -26.86 -1.14 35.06
C GLU A 706 -26.28 -1.10 33.64
N ALA A 707 -27.08 -0.72 32.63
CA ALA A 707 -26.60 -0.64 31.25
C ALA A 707 -25.56 0.48 31.03
N MET A 708 -25.78 1.68 31.59
CA MET A 708 -24.82 2.78 31.50
C MET A 708 -23.53 2.49 32.27
N TYR A 709 -23.62 1.78 33.41
CA TYR A 709 -22.42 1.34 34.14
C TYR A 709 -21.58 0.34 33.32
N LYS A 710 -22.23 -0.55 32.56
CA LYS A 710 -21.54 -1.45 31.62
C LYS A 710 -20.87 -0.68 30.50
N GLU A 711 -21.57 0.27 29.90
CA GLU A 711 -21.02 1.16 28.86
C GLU A 711 -19.81 1.96 29.38
N TYR A 712 -19.88 2.43 30.63
CA TYR A 712 -18.78 3.10 31.31
C TYR A 712 -17.54 2.21 31.39
N LEU A 713 -17.68 0.98 31.90
CA LEU A 713 -16.59 0.02 32.00
C LEU A 713 -16.01 -0.32 30.62
N GLN A 714 -16.88 -0.54 29.62
CA GLN A 714 -16.46 -0.80 28.24
C GLN A 714 -15.62 0.36 27.69
N LYS A 715 -16.11 1.59 27.80
CA LYS A 715 -15.40 2.80 27.35
C LYS A 715 -14.08 3.00 28.10
N ALA A 716 -14.04 2.75 29.41
CA ALA A 716 -12.83 2.89 30.21
C ALA A 716 -11.73 1.90 29.79
N ILE A 717 -12.10 0.64 29.52
CA ILE A 717 -11.17 -0.38 29.03
C ILE A 717 -10.71 -0.05 27.60
N LEU A 718 -11.64 0.23 26.69
CA LEU A 718 -11.31 0.57 25.30
C LEU A 718 -10.39 1.78 25.23
N LYS A 719 -10.66 2.85 25.99
CA LYS A 719 -9.81 4.03 26.03
C LYS A 719 -8.39 3.72 26.52
N ALA A 720 -8.26 2.83 27.51
CA ALA A 720 -6.96 2.38 28.02
C ALA A 720 -6.17 1.62 26.94
N VAL A 721 -6.82 0.65 26.28
CA VAL A 721 -6.24 -0.14 25.17
C VAL A 721 -5.86 0.77 24.01
N ASP A 722 -6.77 1.61 23.52
CA ASP A 722 -6.55 2.47 22.35
C ASP A 722 -5.40 3.46 22.60
N THR A 723 -5.34 4.08 23.78
CA THR A 723 -4.27 5.04 24.10
C THR A 723 -2.90 4.37 24.18
N ALA A 724 -2.82 3.18 24.80
CA ALA A 724 -1.57 2.44 24.90
C ALA A 724 -1.13 1.89 23.53
N TRP A 725 -2.08 1.38 22.74
CA TRP A 725 -1.82 0.85 21.41
C TRP A 725 -1.38 1.92 20.42
N ILE A 726 -2.03 3.08 20.38
CA ILE A 726 -1.61 4.22 19.54
C ILE A 726 -0.16 4.61 19.86
N LYS A 727 0.19 4.69 21.15
CA LYS A 727 1.56 4.98 21.57
C LYS A 727 2.54 3.89 21.12
N GLN A 728 2.15 2.62 21.19
CA GLN A 728 2.97 1.49 20.76
C GLN A 728 3.20 1.51 19.23
N VAL A 729 2.15 1.69 18.43
CA VAL A 729 2.26 1.82 16.96
C VAL A 729 3.21 2.95 16.59
N ASP A 730 3.07 4.09 17.25
CA ASP A 730 3.91 5.25 17.04
C ASP A 730 5.39 4.97 17.38
N GLN A 731 5.64 4.33 18.52
CA GLN A 731 6.98 3.92 18.95
C GLN A 731 7.62 2.92 17.97
N LEU A 732 6.88 1.90 17.53
CA LEU A 732 7.38 0.91 16.57
C LEU A 732 7.65 1.52 15.21
N THR A 733 6.86 2.50 14.78
CA THR A 733 7.07 3.24 13.53
C THR A 733 8.34 4.07 13.59
N GLN A 734 8.57 4.78 14.71
CA GLN A 734 9.81 5.52 14.95
C GLN A 734 11.02 4.57 15.03
N LEU A 735 10.88 3.45 15.75
CA LEU A 735 11.94 2.45 15.90
C LEU A 735 12.33 1.86 14.54
N LYS A 736 11.37 1.49 13.69
CA LYS A 736 11.62 1.00 12.33
C LYS A 736 12.44 2.01 11.53
N SER A 737 12.09 3.29 11.59
CA SER A 737 12.84 4.35 10.91
C SER A 737 14.23 4.61 11.49
N ALA A 738 14.47 4.33 12.76
CA ALA A 738 15.77 4.55 13.41
C ALA A 738 16.73 3.37 13.18
N VAL A 739 16.20 2.16 13.21
CA VAL A 739 16.95 0.90 13.09
C VAL A 739 17.38 0.64 11.64
N GLY A 740 16.61 1.13 10.65
CA GLY A 740 16.96 1.02 9.23
C GLY A 740 18.27 1.71 8.82
N ASN A 741 18.84 2.59 9.67
CA ASN A 741 20.04 3.38 9.35
C ASN A 741 21.30 2.91 10.13
N ARG A 742 21.32 1.66 10.60
CA ARG A 742 22.46 1.10 11.37
C ARG A 742 23.15 0.01 10.57
N ASN A 743 24.44 0.19 10.32
CA ASN A 743 25.31 -0.81 9.71
C ASN A 743 25.38 -2.11 10.55
N GLY A 744 24.85 -3.22 10.03
CA GLY A 744 24.87 -4.53 10.68
C GLY A 744 23.73 -5.49 10.31
N HIS A 745 23.60 -5.83 9.02
CA HIS A 745 22.47 -6.54 8.38
C HIS A 745 21.83 -7.74 9.12
N ARG A 746 22.55 -8.50 9.96
CA ARG A 746 21.97 -9.65 10.69
C ARG A 746 21.52 -9.35 12.12
N ASN A 747 22.04 -8.29 12.75
CA ASN A 747 21.71 -7.98 14.15
C ASN A 747 20.51 -7.03 14.26
N VAL A 748 20.28 -6.22 13.23
CA VAL A 748 19.27 -5.13 13.17
C VAL A 748 17.83 -5.64 13.31
N VAL A 749 17.42 -6.65 12.54
CA VAL A 749 16.06 -7.20 12.59
C VAL A 749 15.79 -7.91 13.92
N SER A 750 16.78 -8.66 14.42
CA SER A 750 16.69 -9.35 15.71
C SER A 750 16.57 -8.36 16.88
N GLU A 751 17.40 -7.30 16.87
CA GLU A 751 17.35 -6.21 17.85
C GLU A 751 15.99 -5.51 17.80
N TYR A 752 15.47 -5.22 16.60
CA TYR A 752 14.13 -4.66 16.43
C TYR A 752 13.07 -5.54 17.07
N HIS A 753 13.04 -6.85 16.78
CA HIS A 753 12.04 -7.76 17.34
C HIS A 753 12.13 -7.86 18.86
N LYS A 754 13.36 -7.85 19.42
CA LYS A 754 13.57 -7.86 20.86
C LYS A 754 13.00 -6.60 21.52
N VAL A 755 13.36 -5.41 21.01
CA VAL A 755 12.85 -4.13 21.54
C VAL A 755 11.34 -4.00 21.31
N ALA A 756 10.82 -4.52 20.20
CA ALA A 756 9.39 -4.56 19.91
C ALA A 756 8.61 -5.45 20.89
N LEU A 757 9.22 -6.56 21.35
CA LEU A 757 8.63 -7.43 22.38
C LEU A 757 8.67 -6.77 23.76
N GLU A 758 9.82 -6.23 24.17
CA GLU A 758 9.97 -5.52 25.45
C GLU A 758 9.00 -4.33 25.57
N SER A 759 8.83 -3.57 24.47
CA SER A 759 7.85 -2.47 24.42
C SER A 759 6.40 -2.97 24.47
N TYR A 760 6.09 -4.12 23.89
CA TYR A 760 4.75 -4.72 23.95
C TYR A 760 4.39 -5.23 25.35
N GLU A 761 5.34 -5.82 26.06
CA GLU A 761 5.18 -6.21 27.47
C GLU A 761 4.94 -4.96 28.34
N GLY A 762 5.73 -3.90 28.13
CA GLY A 762 5.53 -2.62 28.79
C GLY A 762 4.19 -1.96 28.47
N MET A 763 3.75 -2.03 27.20
CA MET A 763 2.43 -1.56 26.78
C MET A 763 1.32 -2.34 27.48
N SER A 764 1.44 -3.67 27.58
CA SER A 764 0.45 -4.54 28.23
C SER A 764 0.29 -4.17 29.71
N HIS A 765 1.39 -3.92 30.41
CA HIS A 765 1.33 -3.42 31.79
C HIS A 765 0.68 -2.03 31.87
N ASN A 766 1.03 -1.13 30.94
CA ASN A 766 0.45 0.21 30.91
C ASN A 766 -1.07 0.21 30.62
N ILE A 767 -1.57 -0.77 29.86
CA ILE A 767 -3.02 -0.96 29.68
C ILE A 767 -3.67 -1.21 31.04
N TYR A 768 -3.13 -2.09 31.87
CA TYR A 768 -3.69 -2.40 33.19
C TYR A 768 -3.68 -1.18 34.11
N GLU A 769 -2.57 -0.45 34.18
CA GLU A 769 -2.49 0.81 34.94
C GLU A 769 -3.55 1.81 34.49
N ARG A 770 -3.73 1.95 33.16
CA ARG A 770 -4.73 2.84 32.57
C ARG A 770 -6.15 2.38 32.80
N ILE A 771 -6.43 1.08 32.81
CA ILE A 771 -7.76 0.55 33.15
C ILE A 771 -8.11 0.98 34.57
N VAL A 772 -7.22 0.73 35.53
CA VAL A 772 -7.43 1.14 36.94
C VAL A 772 -7.62 2.65 37.02
N ARG A 773 -6.72 3.43 36.41
CA ARG A 773 -6.79 4.89 36.40
C ARG A 773 -8.07 5.43 35.78
N ASN A 774 -8.47 4.93 34.62
CA ASN A 774 -9.69 5.34 33.94
C ASN A 774 -10.92 4.97 34.77
N ILE A 775 -10.98 3.76 35.32
CA ILE A 775 -12.11 3.31 36.14
C ILE A 775 -12.26 4.15 37.40
N CYS A 776 -11.15 4.61 37.99
CA CYS A 776 -11.19 5.35 39.23
C CYS A 776 -11.41 6.86 39.03
N LEU A 777 -10.66 7.48 38.13
CA LEU A 777 -10.58 8.94 37.99
C LEU A 777 -11.44 9.54 36.87
N SER A 778 -12.20 8.73 36.12
CA SER A 778 -13.08 9.29 35.10
C SER A 778 -14.19 10.13 35.73
N ILE A 779 -14.41 11.33 35.20
CA ILE A 779 -15.51 12.19 35.62
C ILE A 779 -16.74 11.84 34.78
N ILE A 780 -17.81 11.45 35.45
CA ILE A 780 -19.07 11.05 34.82
C ILE A 780 -20.03 12.25 34.85
N SER A 781 -20.52 12.66 33.68
CA SER A 781 -21.52 13.71 33.52
C SER A 781 -22.65 13.24 32.60
N PHE A 782 -23.77 13.98 32.58
CA PHE A 782 -24.93 13.66 31.75
C PHE A 782 -25.32 14.86 30.89
N ASP A 783 -25.57 14.63 29.60
CA ASP A 783 -26.03 15.68 28.70
C ASP A 783 -27.51 16.03 28.95
N HIS A 784 -28.01 17.08 28.28
CA HIS A 784 -29.41 17.51 28.38
C HIS A 784 -30.44 16.46 27.91
N LYS A 785 -29.99 15.39 27.23
CA LYS A 785 -30.81 14.28 26.75
C LYS A 785 -30.69 13.04 27.67
N GLY A 786 -29.91 13.13 28.76
CA GLY A 786 -29.67 12.04 29.69
C GLY A 786 -28.61 11.03 29.24
N ASN A 787 -27.83 11.31 28.18
CA ASN A 787 -26.74 10.45 27.75
C ASN A 787 -25.51 10.66 28.66
N MET A 788 -24.88 9.55 29.04
CA MET A 788 -23.67 9.57 29.86
C MET A 788 -22.45 10.01 29.04
N ILE A 789 -21.78 11.06 29.50
CA ILE A 789 -20.49 11.53 29.00
C ILE A 789 -19.43 11.16 30.02
N VAL A 790 -18.35 10.54 29.55
CA VAL A 790 -17.23 10.10 30.39
C VAL A 790 -16.00 10.89 30.00
N HIS A 791 -15.46 11.66 30.94
CA HIS A 791 -14.21 12.40 30.76
C HIS A 791 -13.07 11.60 31.38
N PHE A 792 -12.19 11.08 30.51
CA PHE A 792 -11.04 10.29 30.93
C PHE A 792 -9.85 11.18 31.38
N PRO A 793 -9.04 10.72 32.36
CA PRO A 793 -7.94 11.47 32.98
C PRO A 793 -6.60 11.45 32.22
#